data_AF-A0A1F6CQV8-F1
#
_entry.id   AF-A0A1F6CQV8-F1
#
_cell.length_a   1.000
_cell.length_b   1.000
_cell.length_c   1.000
_cell.angle_alpha   90.00
_cell.angle_beta   90.00
_cell.angle_gamma   90.00
#
_symmetry.space_group_name_H-M   'P 1'
#
loop_
_entity.id
_entity.type
_entity.pdbx_description
1 polymer ?
#
loop_
_entity_poly.entity_id
_entity_poly.type
_entity_poly.pdbx_seq_one_letter_code
_entity_poly.pdbx_strand_id
1 'polypeptide(L)'
;MNGKFAAPWHRRSWDRFIRELLPRLLTDRLPLVGYQAEPTGPFACRLQIALTMPSGDVTVEFSGIPRPDEEGVFEVDGRRLIVLPVASHEDLDAAEVRCVGEQLHDFIQARLGEAPDDLCWDETLLRTWLPLDGWVRAFMEQAAQGLQQTNWLDRQTHVRRISIPNRERVITPGQMGRVCPFETPEGPNIGRWLTVALGAEVRDGRLVVVDDRPEAALGISASLVPFLEHTDANRLLMGVNMMRQWLPPSAPEPALVRTGNEPDAPEFWCGHNLLTAFISWDGDAFEDAIVISASCAKRLRAPVEPGDKFSNRFGTKGVISRILPDDEMPRLPDGTPIELIYSLCGLPSRLNFGQVREAVMGRIAKAEGKPAVVPPFHAPKERELRERLKKAGLPEDGMEALTLKGQKLPYRSTVGWVYWGCTLHIARDKIRASVGEKGSQLLGRMEYEVLREAKAFETVRELYNTLAEDRDDAGTLAARVASGPVEQAPPPTPAFADLTRHLAVAGIRAELQGERLSFRFAPPEGPVLKLARPIPHPWGYGPLTEVGACEEVPEYGALVEANARIERMLKSQAPESLAGKALSQLETRARAFFDAFLSPGHVRFRSRLLFSGRAVIAPGADLRIDQVGLAEEIAWTLFGPLIAREIKNEKEVNSRSKRATQTLDALMARSWVILFRAPALSPTAFLAFHPVRQPDRAIRLHPLACEMQNADFDGDQAAVLLPVTEAAQREAGERLSVAGHLARDPELIRAVPPRMDAVFGLANLSLSPGGLQEIRKLAGTEVETEEGIVTRRTLIDALRTVLARDGATKALEVSEGLMRRGFEAAKTLGASMNPFLGANLSQPPAPETDDPDQWEAYREERFGWAHSCGEFSDNDFGTIRLLAQSGARGSFQQLVQYLNAPGTVLDVRGNLVPIRHGFREGMTPEEVFARVNGARKGLAQVMSEMEEMARDVASTGYGVLARARRSRRPGIVFARAAAGGETDPLTDVDSRLFVGLPAKG
;
A
#
# COMPACT_ATOMS: atom_id res chain seq x y z
N MET A 1 -22.51 3.96 27.40
CA MET A 1 -21.33 3.44 26.66
C MET A 1 -20.34 2.91 27.68
N ASN A 2 -19.84 1.68 27.51
CA ASN A 2 -18.84 1.08 28.40
C ASN A 2 -17.56 1.93 28.40
N GLY A 3 -17.10 2.39 29.57
CA GLY A 3 -15.90 3.22 29.71
C GLY A 3 -14.58 2.58 29.25
N LYS A 4 -14.60 1.31 28.83
CA LYS A 4 -13.44 0.52 28.41
C LYS A 4 -12.71 1.06 27.17
N PHE A 5 -13.42 1.68 26.23
CA PHE A 5 -12.83 2.17 24.97
C PHE A 5 -12.63 3.69 24.92
N ALA A 6 -13.11 4.41 25.93
CA ALA A 6 -13.11 5.86 25.95
C ALA A 6 -11.69 6.45 25.92
N ALA A 7 -11.53 7.60 25.25
CA ALA A 7 -10.31 8.39 25.18
C ALA A 7 -10.48 9.73 25.93
N PRO A 8 -10.71 9.71 27.27
CA PRO A 8 -11.15 10.90 28.01
C PRO A 8 -10.08 12.01 28.07
N TRP A 9 -8.82 11.69 27.77
CA TRP A 9 -7.71 12.64 27.83
C TRP A 9 -7.87 13.82 26.88
N HIS A 10 -8.55 13.66 25.74
CA HIS A 10 -8.80 14.76 24.81
C HIS A 10 -9.68 15.84 25.43
N ARG A 11 -10.85 15.43 25.94
CA ARG A 11 -11.81 16.29 26.62
C ARG A 11 -11.20 16.91 27.87
N ARG A 12 -10.55 16.10 28.72
CA ARG A 12 -9.88 16.55 29.96
C ARG A 12 -8.79 17.59 29.67
N SER A 13 -7.95 17.36 28.67
CA SER A 13 -6.89 18.29 28.26
C SER A 13 -7.47 19.62 27.77
N TRP A 14 -8.49 19.60 26.90
CA TRP A 14 -9.16 20.82 26.45
C TRP A 14 -9.82 21.59 27.60
N ASP A 15 -10.48 20.89 28.53
CA ASP A 15 -11.11 21.50 29.69
C ASP A 15 -10.09 22.15 30.62
N ARG A 16 -8.95 21.50 30.85
CA ARG A 16 -7.82 22.08 31.60
C ARG A 16 -7.27 23.31 30.89
N PHE A 17 -7.13 23.26 29.56
CA PHE A 17 -6.66 24.41 28.78
C PHE A 17 -7.59 25.62 28.95
N ILE A 18 -8.88 25.45 28.71
CA ILE A 18 -9.85 26.54 28.82
C ILE A 18 -10.01 27.05 30.25
N ARG A 19 -10.04 26.17 31.25
CA ARG A 19 -10.35 26.59 32.64
C ARG A 19 -9.12 27.07 33.41
N GLU A 20 -7.93 26.61 33.06
CA GLU A 20 -6.72 26.83 33.87
C GLU A 20 -5.57 27.44 33.07
N LEU A 21 -5.19 26.84 31.93
CA LEU A 21 -3.96 27.24 31.24
C LEU A 21 -4.12 28.57 30.49
N LEU A 22 -5.21 28.74 29.75
CA LEU A 22 -5.50 29.97 29.03
C LEU A 22 -5.65 31.19 29.96
N PRO A 23 -6.48 31.17 31.03
CA PRO A 23 -6.59 32.33 31.91
C PRO A 23 -5.27 32.67 32.61
N ARG A 24 -4.44 31.68 32.97
CA ARG A 24 -3.09 31.93 33.51
C ARG A 24 -2.20 32.62 32.48
N LEU A 25 -2.12 32.07 31.26
CA LEU A 25 -1.34 32.66 30.17
C LEU A 25 -1.78 34.11 29.87
N LEU A 26 -3.08 34.38 29.93
CA LEU A 26 -3.61 35.73 29.74
C LEU A 26 -3.28 36.65 30.92
N THR A 27 -3.38 36.17 32.17
CA THR A 27 -3.02 36.96 33.37
C THR A 27 -1.55 37.36 33.36
N ASP A 28 -0.67 36.49 32.89
CA ASP A 28 0.77 36.77 32.79
C ASP A 28 1.11 37.84 31.72
N ARG A 29 0.17 38.16 30.83
CA ARG A 29 0.41 39.00 29.63
C ARG A 29 -0.54 40.20 29.51
N LEU A 30 -1.63 40.23 30.27
CA LEU A 30 -2.71 41.23 30.21
C LEU A 30 -3.23 41.57 31.62
N PRO A 31 -3.76 42.79 31.85
CA PRO A 31 -4.39 43.19 33.11
C PRO A 31 -5.78 42.56 33.29
N LEU A 32 -5.83 41.22 33.37
CA LEU A 32 -7.06 40.42 33.41
C LEU A 32 -7.78 40.56 34.76
N VAL A 33 -9.07 40.93 34.72
CA VAL A 33 -9.94 41.02 35.91
C VAL A 33 -11.19 40.16 35.84
N GLY A 34 -11.54 39.66 34.65
CA GLY A 34 -12.62 38.71 34.47
C GLY A 34 -12.35 37.70 33.36
N TYR A 35 -12.69 36.45 33.61
CA TYR A 35 -12.62 35.37 32.63
C TYR A 35 -13.79 34.40 32.86
N GLN A 36 -14.60 34.18 31.84
CA GLN A 36 -15.69 33.21 31.86
C GLN A 36 -15.67 32.37 30.58
N ALA A 37 -15.86 31.07 30.75
CA ALA A 37 -15.93 30.11 29.66
C ALA A 37 -17.19 29.26 29.81
N GLU A 38 -18.09 29.35 28.83
CA GLU A 38 -19.39 28.70 28.87
C GLU A 38 -19.62 27.87 27.61
N PRO A 39 -19.98 26.58 27.74
CA PRO A 39 -20.42 25.80 26.60
C PRO A 39 -21.71 26.37 25.99
N THR A 40 -21.70 26.61 24.68
CA THR A 40 -22.90 27.02 23.93
C THR A 40 -23.53 25.85 23.16
N GLY A 41 -22.88 24.68 23.18
CA GLY A 41 -23.35 23.44 22.57
C GLY A 41 -22.35 22.29 22.77
N PRO A 42 -22.54 21.16 22.07
CA PRO A 42 -21.62 20.03 22.15
C PRO A 42 -20.23 20.36 21.60
N PHE A 43 -20.15 21.17 20.54
CA PHE A 43 -18.90 21.45 19.80
C PHE A 43 -18.44 22.91 19.85
N ALA A 44 -19.09 23.74 20.67
CA ALA A 44 -18.79 25.17 20.76
C ALA A 44 -18.74 25.67 22.20
N CYS A 45 -17.85 26.62 22.43
CA CYS A 45 -17.70 27.37 23.66
C CYS A 45 -17.76 28.88 23.36
N ARG A 46 -18.33 29.63 24.30
CA ARG A 46 -18.22 31.08 24.39
C ARG A 46 -17.18 31.42 25.46
N LEU A 47 -16.33 32.41 25.17
CA LEU A 47 -15.37 32.97 26.12
C LEU A 47 -15.64 34.46 26.30
N GLN A 48 -15.69 34.93 27.54
CA GLN A 48 -15.76 36.35 27.89
C GLN A 48 -14.52 36.71 28.70
N ILE A 49 -13.83 37.77 28.26
CA ILE A 49 -12.58 38.25 28.84
C ILE A 49 -12.77 39.73 29.21
N ALA A 50 -12.46 40.08 30.46
CA ALA A 50 -12.52 41.46 30.96
C ALA A 50 -11.14 41.93 31.45
N LEU A 51 -10.71 43.10 30.98
CA LEU A 51 -9.46 43.77 31.37
C LEU A 51 -9.77 45.05 32.15
N THR A 52 -8.98 45.35 33.19
CA THR A 52 -9.11 46.59 33.97
C THR A 52 -8.25 47.70 33.36
N MET A 53 -8.84 48.90 33.25
CA MET A 53 -8.19 50.11 32.74
C MET A 53 -8.40 51.30 33.67
N PRO A 54 -7.52 52.32 33.63
CA PRO A 54 -7.75 53.62 34.30
C PRO A 54 -9.05 54.31 33.83
N SER A 55 -9.55 53.99 32.63
CA SER A 55 -10.77 54.53 32.02
C SER A 55 -12.04 53.67 32.25
N GLY A 56 -11.93 52.53 32.92
CA GLY A 56 -13.03 51.56 33.14
C GLY A 56 -12.82 50.22 32.43
N ASP A 57 -13.43 49.14 32.95
CA ASP A 57 -13.21 47.78 32.46
C ASP A 57 -13.71 47.56 31.02
N VAL A 58 -12.92 46.85 30.21
CA VAL A 58 -13.28 46.45 28.84
C VAL A 58 -13.57 44.95 28.82
N THR A 59 -14.77 44.58 28.40
CA THR A 59 -15.19 43.17 28.27
C THR A 59 -15.40 42.81 26.80
N VAL A 60 -14.83 41.70 26.35
CA VAL A 60 -14.93 41.19 24.98
C VAL A 60 -15.39 39.74 24.97
N GLU A 61 -16.35 39.43 24.10
CA GLU A 61 -16.85 38.08 23.87
C GLU A 61 -16.25 37.45 22.60
N PHE A 62 -15.76 36.22 22.73
CA PHE A 62 -15.38 35.34 21.64
C PHE A 62 -16.37 34.18 21.56
N SER A 63 -17.21 34.18 20.53
CA SER A 63 -18.24 33.16 20.32
C SER A 63 -17.77 32.08 19.34
N GLY A 64 -18.18 30.83 19.58
CA GLY A 64 -17.96 29.75 18.61
C GLY A 64 -16.55 29.18 18.62
N ILE A 65 -15.86 29.23 19.76
CA ILE A 65 -14.58 28.55 19.97
C ILE A 65 -14.81 27.04 19.88
N PRO A 66 -14.12 26.32 18.97
CA PRO A 66 -14.24 24.87 18.85
C PRO A 66 -13.98 24.15 20.17
N ARG A 67 -14.90 23.25 20.51
CA ARG A 67 -14.87 22.41 21.72
C ARG A 67 -14.99 20.94 21.30
N PRO A 68 -14.21 20.01 21.89
CA PRO A 68 -14.40 18.59 21.65
C PRO A 68 -15.56 18.04 22.48
N ASP A 69 -16.26 17.04 21.95
CA ASP A 69 -17.19 16.20 22.71
C ASP A 69 -16.46 15.26 23.69
N GLU A 70 -17.21 14.42 24.38
CA GLU A 70 -16.69 13.48 25.39
C GLU A 70 -15.75 12.41 24.80
N GLU A 71 -15.77 12.17 23.48
CA GLU A 71 -14.85 11.27 22.79
C GLU A 71 -13.59 11.99 22.28
N GLY A 72 -13.53 13.32 22.39
CA GLY A 72 -12.43 14.12 21.87
C GLY A 72 -12.62 14.63 20.45
N VAL A 73 -13.82 14.53 19.88
CA VAL A 73 -14.12 14.91 18.49
C VAL A 73 -14.63 16.35 18.44
N PHE A 74 -14.10 17.13 17.50
CA PHE A 74 -14.54 18.48 17.19
C PHE A 74 -15.46 18.50 15.97
N GLU A 75 -16.35 19.48 15.88
CA GLU A 75 -17.08 19.82 14.67
C GLU A 75 -16.76 21.26 14.27
N VAL A 76 -16.12 21.44 13.11
CA VAL A 76 -15.73 22.76 12.58
C VAL A 76 -16.15 22.83 11.12
N ASP A 77 -16.96 23.82 10.77
CA ASP A 77 -17.48 24.06 9.42
C ASP A 77 -18.11 22.80 8.77
N GLY A 78 -18.88 22.05 9.56
CA GLY A 78 -19.55 20.81 9.15
C GLY A 78 -18.64 19.58 9.04
N ARG A 79 -17.36 19.69 9.37
CA ARG A 79 -16.38 18.61 9.33
C ARG A 79 -16.12 18.09 10.74
N ARG A 80 -16.12 16.76 10.91
CA ARG A 80 -15.67 16.11 12.14
C ARG A 80 -14.16 15.93 12.15
N LEU A 81 -13.52 16.47 13.16
CA LEU A 81 -12.07 16.57 13.27
C LEU A 81 -11.58 16.02 14.61
N ILE A 82 -10.32 15.62 14.65
CA ILE A 82 -9.61 15.26 15.87
C ILE A 82 -8.20 15.85 15.87
N VAL A 83 -7.72 16.25 17.04
CA VAL A 83 -6.31 16.59 17.26
C VAL A 83 -5.65 15.43 18.00
N LEU A 84 -4.69 14.77 17.34
CA LEU A 84 -4.00 13.63 17.94
C LEU A 84 -3.03 14.10 19.04
N PRO A 85 -2.88 13.37 20.15
CA PRO A 85 -1.82 13.64 21.11
C PRO A 85 -0.45 13.42 20.46
N VAL A 86 0.51 14.26 20.82
CA VAL A 86 1.89 14.19 20.31
C VAL A 86 2.81 13.86 21.46
N ALA A 87 3.57 12.78 21.34
CA ALA A 87 4.65 12.46 22.29
C ALA A 87 5.96 13.12 21.84
N SER A 88 6.76 13.56 22.80
CA SER A 88 8.05 14.21 22.56
C SER A 88 9.09 13.28 21.92
N HIS A 89 9.07 11.98 22.26
CA HIS A 89 9.97 10.94 21.72
C HIS A 89 9.38 9.54 21.92
N GLU A 90 10.03 8.51 21.38
CA GLU A 90 9.53 7.13 21.39
C GLU A 90 9.67 6.35 22.71
N ASP A 91 10.53 6.76 23.65
CA ASP A 91 10.56 6.22 25.01
C ASP A 91 9.37 6.72 25.85
N LEU A 92 8.19 6.12 25.62
CA LEU A 92 6.90 6.61 26.11
C LEU A 92 6.72 6.58 27.64
N ASP A 93 7.61 5.94 28.37
CA ASP A 93 7.66 5.96 29.84
C ASP A 93 8.23 7.26 30.41
N ALA A 94 9.09 7.93 29.64
CA ALA A 94 9.66 9.24 29.99
C ALA A 94 9.14 10.39 29.12
N ALA A 95 8.46 10.10 28.00
CA ALA A 95 7.98 11.11 27.08
C ALA A 95 6.91 12.02 27.68
N GLU A 96 6.97 13.30 27.31
CA GLU A 96 5.86 14.24 27.52
C GLU A 96 4.84 14.06 26.39
N VAL A 97 3.56 13.98 26.75
CA VAL A 97 2.44 13.84 25.83
C VAL A 97 1.62 15.12 25.84
N ARG A 98 1.66 15.84 24.73
CA ARG A 98 0.88 17.06 24.50
C ARG A 98 -0.46 16.69 23.87
N CYS A 99 -1.54 16.75 24.63
CA CYS A 99 -2.89 16.62 24.09
C CYS A 99 -3.38 17.97 23.51
N VAL A 100 -4.62 18.02 23.01
CA VAL A 100 -5.14 19.20 22.29
C VAL A 100 -5.04 20.50 23.09
N GLY A 101 -5.29 20.46 24.40
CA GLY A 101 -5.22 21.62 25.28
C GLY A 101 -3.80 22.16 25.45
N GLU A 102 -2.83 21.27 25.68
CA GLU A 102 -1.40 21.65 25.76
C GLU A 102 -0.89 22.17 24.41
N GLN A 103 -1.30 21.56 23.29
CA GLN A 103 -0.94 22.04 21.95
C GLN A 103 -1.55 23.42 21.65
N LEU A 104 -2.80 23.67 22.03
CA LEU A 104 -3.45 24.98 21.92
C LEU A 104 -2.74 26.04 22.76
N HIS A 105 -2.39 25.69 24.00
CA HIS A 105 -1.60 26.55 24.88
C HIS A 105 -0.29 26.97 24.19
N ASP A 106 0.51 26.03 23.71
CA ASP A 106 1.80 26.32 23.07
C ASP A 106 1.62 27.15 21.79
N PHE A 107 0.57 26.86 21.01
CA PHE A 107 0.25 27.61 19.78
C PHE A 107 -0.11 29.07 20.05
N ILE A 108 -0.89 29.34 21.11
CA ILE A 108 -1.30 30.69 21.50
C ILE A 108 -0.13 31.41 22.18
N GLN A 109 0.59 30.75 23.08
CA GLN A 109 1.75 31.33 23.76
C GLN A 109 2.82 31.82 22.76
N ALA A 110 3.07 31.07 21.68
CA ALA A 110 4.02 31.47 20.64
C ALA A 110 3.59 32.71 19.83
N ARG A 111 2.31 33.09 19.87
CA ARG A 111 1.73 34.24 19.15
C ARG A 111 1.42 35.42 20.05
N LEU A 112 1.15 35.16 21.32
CA LEU A 112 0.82 36.17 22.31
C LEU A 112 2.08 36.98 22.67
N GLY A 113 2.08 38.27 22.34
CA GLY A 113 3.18 39.18 22.68
C GLY A 113 3.17 39.60 24.16
N GLU A 114 4.07 40.51 24.52
CA GLU A 114 3.99 41.25 25.79
C GLU A 114 3.26 42.58 25.56
N ALA A 115 2.24 42.84 26.37
CA ALA A 115 1.54 44.12 26.35
C ALA A 115 2.40 45.20 27.02
N PRO A 116 2.53 46.40 26.43
CA PRO A 116 3.09 47.55 27.12
C PRO A 116 2.22 47.95 28.33
N ASP A 117 2.86 48.36 29.44
CA ASP A 117 2.19 48.73 30.70
C ASP A 117 1.26 49.96 30.56
N ASP A 118 1.42 50.76 29.51
CA ASP A 118 0.73 52.03 29.26
C ASP A 118 -0.31 51.97 28.13
N LEU A 119 -0.58 50.78 27.58
CA LEU A 119 -1.49 50.61 26.44
C LEU A 119 -2.95 50.87 26.86
N CYS A 120 -3.65 51.82 26.21
CA CYS A 120 -5.08 52.04 26.42
C CYS A 120 -5.92 50.99 25.67
N TRP A 121 -6.34 49.94 26.37
CA TRP A 121 -7.19 48.88 25.82
C TRP A 121 -8.61 49.37 25.50
N ASP A 122 -9.10 48.99 24.32
CA ASP A 122 -10.51 48.99 23.93
C ASP A 122 -10.87 47.65 23.29
N GLU A 123 -12.15 47.41 22.98
CA GLU A 123 -12.59 46.14 22.37
C GLU A 123 -11.88 45.86 21.04
N THR A 124 -11.66 46.88 20.22
CA THR A 124 -11.05 46.72 18.88
C THR A 124 -9.59 46.32 19.00
N LEU A 125 -8.86 46.98 19.91
CA LEU A 125 -7.46 46.70 20.19
C LEU A 125 -7.28 45.33 20.84
N LEU A 126 -8.14 44.95 21.79
CA LEU A 126 -8.10 43.64 22.42
C LEU A 126 -8.39 42.52 21.41
N ARG A 127 -9.38 42.67 20.52
CA ARG A 127 -9.64 41.70 19.44
C ARG A 127 -8.51 41.62 18.43
N THR A 128 -7.83 42.73 18.16
CA THR A 128 -6.69 42.77 17.23
C THR A 128 -5.46 42.07 17.83
N TRP A 129 -5.25 42.25 19.14
CA TRP A 129 -4.09 41.70 19.85
C TRP A 129 -4.27 40.23 20.26
N LEU A 130 -5.49 39.86 20.63
CA LEU A 130 -5.91 38.50 20.99
C LEU A 130 -7.07 38.06 20.08
N PRO A 131 -6.83 37.81 18.78
CA PRO A 131 -7.85 37.28 17.86
C PRO A 131 -8.04 35.77 18.12
N LEU A 132 -8.54 35.43 19.31
CA LEU A 132 -8.53 34.08 19.86
C LEU A 132 -9.33 33.09 19.02
N ASP A 133 -10.50 33.49 18.53
CA ASP A 133 -11.33 32.70 17.62
C ASP A 133 -10.64 32.41 16.29
N GLY A 134 -9.97 33.42 15.72
CA GLY A 134 -9.14 33.26 14.52
C GLY A 134 -7.94 32.34 14.74
N TRP A 135 -7.24 32.47 15.87
CA TRP A 135 -6.11 31.61 16.22
C TRP A 135 -6.50 30.17 16.48
N VAL A 136 -7.60 29.92 17.21
CA VAL A 136 -8.08 28.55 17.42
C VAL A 136 -8.49 27.91 16.08
N ARG A 137 -9.14 28.66 15.17
CA ARG A 137 -9.44 28.15 13.83
C ARG A 137 -8.17 27.83 13.03
N ALA A 138 -7.20 28.73 13.02
CA ALA A 138 -5.91 28.50 12.35
C ALA A 138 -5.15 27.30 12.95
N PHE A 139 -5.22 27.10 14.27
CA PHE A 139 -4.68 25.90 14.92
C PHE A 139 -5.39 24.64 14.41
N MET A 140 -6.72 24.63 14.35
CA MET A 140 -7.47 23.47 13.87
C MET A 140 -7.13 23.15 12.41
N GLU A 141 -6.93 24.16 11.56
CA GLU A 141 -6.48 23.95 10.16
C GLU A 141 -5.08 23.32 10.07
N GLN A 142 -4.18 23.64 11.01
CA GLN A 142 -2.82 23.12 11.02
C GLN A 142 -2.68 21.74 11.71
N ALA A 143 -3.37 21.54 12.82
CA ALA A 143 -3.12 20.42 13.74
C ALA A 143 -4.19 19.31 13.65
N ALA A 144 -5.42 19.63 13.23
CA ALA A 144 -6.51 18.66 13.24
C ALA A 144 -6.53 17.79 11.97
N GLN A 145 -7.00 16.56 12.13
CA GLN A 145 -7.18 15.59 11.07
C GLN A 145 -8.66 15.24 10.91
N GLY A 146 -9.09 14.93 9.69
CA GLY A 146 -10.44 14.43 9.44
C GLY A 146 -10.70 13.12 10.20
N LEU A 147 -11.81 13.03 10.94
CA LEU A 147 -12.15 11.82 11.68
C LEU A 147 -12.40 10.66 10.72
N GLN A 148 -11.57 9.62 10.82
CA GLN A 148 -11.76 8.32 10.16
C GLN A 148 -13.08 7.68 10.62
N GLN A 149 -13.92 7.29 9.65
CA GLN A 149 -15.31 6.85 9.88
C GLN A 149 -15.71 5.70 8.95
N THR A 150 -14.76 4.90 8.47
CA THR A 150 -15.07 3.74 7.61
C THR A 150 -16.03 2.78 8.33
N ASN A 151 -15.73 2.50 9.60
CA ASN A 151 -16.57 1.75 10.50
C ASN A 151 -16.33 2.17 11.97
N TRP A 152 -17.02 1.52 12.90
CA TRP A 152 -16.89 1.79 14.33
C TRP A 152 -15.45 1.63 14.83
N LEU A 153 -14.74 0.57 14.41
CA LEU A 153 -13.40 0.26 14.87
C LEU A 153 -12.37 1.28 14.35
N ASP A 154 -12.52 1.73 13.11
CA ASP A 154 -11.73 2.80 12.50
C ASP A 154 -11.80 4.09 13.32
N ARG A 155 -13.03 4.52 13.64
CA ARG A 155 -13.30 5.70 14.47
C ARG A 155 -12.68 5.55 15.87
N GLN A 156 -12.99 4.46 16.57
CA GLN A 156 -12.57 4.27 17.96
C GLN A 156 -11.05 4.08 18.10
N THR A 157 -10.41 3.47 17.10
CA THR A 157 -8.95 3.38 17.06
C THR A 157 -8.31 4.72 16.74
N HIS A 158 -8.94 5.54 15.88
CA HIS A 158 -8.43 6.86 15.53
C HIS A 158 -8.46 7.82 16.72
N VAL A 159 -9.51 7.79 17.55
CA VAL A 159 -9.56 8.63 18.78
C VAL A 159 -8.52 8.22 19.82
N ARG A 160 -8.03 6.97 19.79
CA ARG A 160 -6.96 6.47 20.67
C ARG A 160 -5.55 6.56 20.09
N ARG A 161 -5.39 7.15 18.90
CA ARG A 161 -4.08 7.24 18.23
C ARG A 161 -3.21 8.31 18.89
N ILE A 162 -1.91 8.02 19.00
CA ILE A 162 -0.84 8.94 19.43
C ILE A 162 0.22 9.04 18.33
N SER A 163 0.78 10.23 18.13
CA SER A 163 1.79 10.52 17.11
C SER A 163 3.16 10.78 17.73
N ILE A 164 4.22 10.30 17.07
CA ILE A 164 5.63 10.52 17.40
C ILE A 164 6.33 11.00 16.11
N PRO A 165 6.18 12.28 15.71
CA PRO A 165 6.59 12.77 14.39
C PRO A 165 8.08 12.53 14.09
N ASN A 166 8.93 12.77 15.09
CA ASN A 166 10.38 12.75 14.99
C ASN A 166 11.00 11.50 15.62
N ARG A 167 10.32 10.35 15.57
CA ARG A 167 10.86 9.10 16.13
C ARG A 167 12.24 8.78 15.52
N GLU A 168 13.15 8.25 16.31
CA GLU A 168 14.40 7.66 15.82
C GLU A 168 14.30 6.13 15.74
N ARG A 169 13.65 5.51 16.73
CA ARG A 169 13.41 4.06 16.80
C ARG A 169 11.94 3.71 16.63
N VAL A 170 11.68 2.59 15.95
CA VAL A 170 10.32 2.09 15.67
C VAL A 170 9.67 1.47 16.91
N ILE A 171 10.47 0.87 17.79
CA ILE A 171 10.02 0.21 19.01
C ILE A 171 11.06 0.41 20.11
N THR A 172 10.60 0.64 21.34
CA THR A 172 11.43 0.82 22.55
C THR A 172 10.79 0.11 23.74
N PRO A 173 11.56 -0.20 24.81
CA PRO A 173 11.00 -0.78 26.04
C PRO A 173 9.88 0.06 26.67
N GLY A 174 9.99 1.40 26.60
CA GLY A 174 8.99 2.32 27.16
C GLY A 174 7.59 2.18 26.56
N GLN A 175 7.48 1.63 25.34
CA GLN A 175 6.20 1.39 24.67
C GLN A 175 5.37 0.25 25.29
N MET A 176 6.00 -0.71 25.96
CA MET A 176 5.32 -1.90 26.47
C MET A 176 4.23 -1.55 27.48
N GLY A 177 3.03 -2.11 27.30
CA GLY A 177 1.84 -1.82 28.12
C GLY A 177 1.18 -0.45 27.85
N ARG A 178 1.87 0.50 27.22
CA ARG A 178 1.37 1.86 26.95
C ARG A 178 0.69 2.01 25.61
N VAL A 179 1.24 1.36 24.60
CA VAL A 179 0.70 1.35 23.23
C VAL A 179 0.58 -0.09 22.75
N CYS A 180 -0.42 -0.34 21.93
CA CYS A 180 -0.65 -1.65 21.36
C CYS A 180 0.57 -2.09 20.54
N PRO A 181 1.06 -3.34 20.70
CA PRO A 181 2.17 -3.87 19.92
C PRO A 181 1.82 -4.14 18.44
N PHE A 182 0.55 -4.41 18.12
CA PHE A 182 0.13 -4.74 16.74
C PHE A 182 -0.51 -3.59 15.97
N GLU A 183 -1.10 -2.59 16.63
CA GLU A 183 -1.86 -1.52 15.95
C GLU A 183 -0.98 -0.33 15.58
N THR A 184 -0.20 -0.52 14.52
CA THR A 184 0.62 0.50 13.84
C THR A 184 0.40 0.37 12.33
N PRO A 185 0.38 1.47 11.55
CA PRO A 185 0.29 1.36 10.10
C PRO A 185 1.53 0.65 9.52
N GLU A 186 1.31 -0.04 8.42
CA GLU A 186 2.35 -0.48 7.50
C GLU A 186 2.87 0.75 6.71
N GLY A 187 4.13 0.72 6.26
CA GLY A 187 4.70 1.79 5.45
C GLY A 187 5.46 2.87 6.24
N PRO A 188 5.63 4.09 5.70
CA PRO A 188 6.54 5.10 6.24
C PRO A 188 6.17 5.58 7.66
N ASN A 189 4.90 5.41 8.04
CA ASN A 189 4.36 5.82 9.33
C ASN A 189 4.50 4.74 10.42
N ILE A 190 5.11 3.59 10.15
CA ILE A 190 5.28 2.51 11.13
C ILE A 190 6.04 3.00 12.37
N GLY A 191 5.46 2.91 13.57
CA GLY A 191 6.09 3.44 14.79
C GLY A 191 6.01 4.96 14.95
N ARG A 192 5.55 5.73 13.94
CA ARG A 192 5.19 7.16 14.08
C ARG A 192 3.78 7.28 14.63
N TRP A 193 2.87 6.44 14.15
CA TRP A 193 1.47 6.42 14.59
C TRP A 193 1.21 5.14 15.36
N LEU A 194 0.90 5.29 16.64
CA LEU A 194 0.66 4.18 17.54
C LEU A 194 -0.74 4.31 18.14
N THR A 195 -1.30 3.21 18.63
CA THR A 195 -2.59 3.21 19.32
C THR A 195 -2.37 3.01 20.81
N VAL A 196 -2.94 3.87 21.65
CA VAL A 196 -2.88 3.73 23.11
C VAL A 196 -3.59 2.43 23.53
N ALA A 197 -2.88 1.60 24.31
CA ALA A 197 -3.37 0.30 24.78
C ALA A 197 -4.64 0.46 25.65
N LEU A 198 -5.45 -0.59 25.79
CA LEU A 198 -6.67 -0.57 26.61
C LEU A 198 -6.35 -0.31 28.10
N GLY A 199 -5.24 -0.84 28.59
CA GLY A 199 -4.72 -0.67 29.94
C GLY A 199 -3.87 0.58 30.14
N ALA A 200 -3.95 1.56 29.24
CA ALA A 200 -3.17 2.80 29.33
C ALA A 200 -4.03 4.05 29.10
N GLU A 201 -3.59 5.16 29.68
CA GLU A 201 -4.22 6.48 29.48
C GLU A 201 -3.21 7.63 29.63
N VAL A 202 -3.56 8.80 29.10
CA VAL A 202 -2.78 10.02 29.30
C VAL A 202 -3.26 10.73 30.57
N ARG A 203 -2.35 10.90 31.54
CA ARG A 203 -2.55 11.67 32.77
C ARG A 203 -1.41 12.67 32.95
N ASP A 204 -1.76 13.93 33.21
CA ASP A 204 -0.79 15.01 33.51
C ASP A 204 0.39 15.07 32.52
N GLY A 205 0.08 14.97 31.22
CA GLY A 205 1.08 15.03 30.16
C GLY A 205 1.97 13.79 30.06
N ARG A 206 1.59 12.66 30.65
CA ARG A 206 2.33 11.38 30.55
C ARG A 206 1.41 10.24 30.17
N LEU A 207 1.95 9.26 29.44
CA LEU A 207 1.25 8.01 29.13
C LEU A 207 1.52 6.98 30.22
N VAL A 208 0.50 6.65 31.01
CA VAL A 208 0.61 5.77 32.18
C VAL A 208 -0.12 4.45 31.95
N VAL A 209 0.45 3.36 32.46
CA VAL A 209 -0.18 2.04 32.50
C VAL A 209 -1.06 1.98 33.76
N VAL A 210 -2.33 1.63 33.58
CA VAL A 210 -3.34 1.53 34.64
C VAL A 210 -3.87 0.10 34.82
N ASP A 211 -3.60 -0.78 33.87
CA ASP A 211 -3.82 -2.23 33.94
C ASP A 211 -2.64 -2.91 33.22
N ASP A 212 -1.85 -3.67 33.96
CA ASP A 212 -0.60 -4.29 33.50
C ASP A 212 -0.79 -5.74 33.03
N ARG A 213 -2.03 -6.24 33.02
CA ARG A 213 -2.32 -7.57 32.46
C ARG A 213 -1.99 -7.62 30.97
N PRO A 214 -1.49 -8.76 30.45
CA PRO A 214 -1.08 -8.84 29.05
C PRO A 214 -2.19 -8.52 28.04
N GLU A 215 -3.44 -8.89 28.33
CA GLU A 215 -4.59 -8.58 27.46
C GLU A 215 -4.89 -7.07 27.42
N ALA A 216 -4.59 -6.36 28.50
CA ALA A 216 -4.78 -4.91 28.61
C ALA A 216 -3.72 -4.13 27.81
N ALA A 217 -2.56 -4.73 27.53
CA ALA A 217 -1.52 -4.14 26.67
C ALA A 217 -1.93 -4.11 25.18
N LEU A 218 -3.01 -4.78 24.79
CA LEU A 218 -3.56 -4.75 23.43
C LEU A 218 -4.34 -3.44 23.18
N GLY A 219 -4.44 -3.04 21.91
CA GLY A 219 -5.37 -2.02 21.46
C GLY A 219 -6.76 -2.60 21.22
N ILE A 220 -7.70 -1.75 20.79
CA ILE A 220 -9.09 -2.16 20.57
C ILE A 220 -9.16 -3.29 19.54
N SER A 221 -8.54 -3.09 18.37
CA SER A 221 -8.61 -4.03 17.24
C SER A 221 -7.95 -5.37 17.58
N ALA A 222 -6.76 -5.34 18.18
CA ALA A 222 -6.03 -6.54 18.59
C ALA A 222 -6.76 -7.34 19.67
N SER A 223 -7.44 -6.67 20.59
CA SER A 223 -8.22 -7.34 21.65
C SER A 223 -9.44 -8.12 21.15
N LEU A 224 -9.82 -7.94 19.88
CA LEU A 224 -10.97 -8.53 19.21
C LEU A 224 -10.62 -9.71 18.29
N VAL A 225 -9.35 -10.12 18.27
CA VAL A 225 -8.86 -11.28 17.51
C VAL A 225 -8.83 -12.51 18.44
N PRO A 226 -9.72 -13.51 18.27
CA PRO A 226 -9.63 -14.76 19.02
C PRO A 226 -8.43 -15.58 18.52
N PHE A 227 -7.85 -16.45 19.35
CA PHE A 227 -6.69 -17.29 18.97
C PHE A 227 -5.48 -16.49 18.44
N LEU A 228 -5.28 -15.27 18.92
CA LEU A 228 -4.20 -14.41 18.44
C LEU A 228 -2.81 -15.00 18.73
N GLU A 229 -2.68 -15.77 19.81
CA GLU A 229 -1.48 -16.50 20.21
C GLU A 229 -1.07 -17.62 19.22
N HIS A 230 -1.95 -17.95 18.27
CA HIS A 230 -1.70 -18.89 17.18
C HIS A 230 -1.38 -18.18 15.85
N THR A 231 -1.08 -16.88 15.88
CA THR A 231 -0.89 -16.06 14.67
C THR A 231 0.41 -15.26 14.74
N ASP A 232 1.20 -15.28 13.67
CA ASP A 232 2.42 -14.49 13.57
C ASP A 232 2.15 -12.99 13.71
N ALA A 233 3.09 -12.28 14.35
CA ALA A 233 2.97 -10.86 14.68
C ALA A 233 2.76 -9.96 13.44
N ASN A 234 3.38 -10.27 12.30
CA ASN A 234 3.16 -9.52 11.06
C ASN A 234 1.72 -9.67 10.57
N ARG A 235 1.19 -10.90 10.62
CA ARG A 235 -0.18 -11.18 10.19
C ARG A 235 -1.22 -10.59 11.13
N LEU A 236 -0.94 -10.63 12.44
CA LEU A 236 -1.80 -9.98 13.41
C LEU A 236 -1.86 -8.46 13.19
N LEU A 237 -0.71 -7.81 12.98
CA LEU A 237 -0.61 -6.39 12.63
C LEU A 237 -1.42 -6.05 11.37
N MET A 238 -1.30 -6.86 10.32
CA MET A 238 -2.08 -6.69 9.09
C MET A 238 -3.58 -6.88 9.35
N GLY A 239 -3.97 -7.93 10.07
CA GLY A 239 -5.37 -8.25 10.39
C GLY A 239 -6.08 -7.12 11.12
N VAL A 240 -5.46 -6.60 12.19
CA VAL A 240 -6.04 -5.49 12.98
C VAL A 240 -6.15 -4.21 12.15
N ASN A 241 -5.21 -3.96 11.23
CA ASN A 241 -5.28 -2.83 10.31
C ASN A 241 -6.41 -2.99 9.28
N MET A 242 -6.62 -4.19 8.75
CA MET A 242 -7.67 -4.48 7.76
C MET A 242 -9.08 -4.41 8.35
N MET A 243 -9.29 -4.82 9.60
CA MET A 243 -10.60 -4.75 10.26
C MET A 243 -11.18 -3.32 10.30
N ARG A 244 -10.32 -2.29 10.40
CA ARG A 244 -10.73 -0.88 10.34
C ARG A 244 -11.17 -0.43 8.95
N GLN A 245 -10.84 -1.18 7.91
CA GLN A 245 -11.18 -0.87 6.53
C GLN A 245 -12.48 -1.56 6.08
N TRP A 246 -13.08 -2.40 6.92
CA TRP A 246 -14.29 -3.14 6.58
C TRP A 246 -15.50 -2.22 6.41
N LEU A 247 -16.24 -2.41 5.33
CA LEU A 247 -17.48 -1.70 5.07
C LEU A 247 -18.62 -2.27 5.92
N PRO A 248 -19.42 -1.45 6.60
CA PRO A 248 -20.59 -1.92 7.32
C PRO A 248 -21.59 -2.63 6.39
N PRO A 249 -22.04 -3.86 6.71
CA PRO A 249 -23.02 -4.59 5.92
C PRO A 249 -24.42 -4.01 6.12
N SER A 250 -25.35 -4.32 5.20
CA SER A 250 -26.76 -3.91 5.33
C SER A 250 -27.49 -4.67 6.43
N ALA A 251 -27.06 -5.90 6.71
CA ALA A 251 -27.53 -6.74 7.80
C ALA A 251 -26.33 -7.22 8.62
N PRO A 252 -25.89 -6.46 9.63
CA PRO A 252 -24.84 -6.86 10.55
C PRO A 252 -25.16 -8.19 11.23
N GLU A 253 -24.20 -9.12 11.24
CA GLU A 253 -24.30 -10.36 12.00
C GLU A 253 -23.11 -10.47 12.98
N PRO A 254 -23.36 -10.83 14.25
CA PRO A 254 -22.26 -11.09 15.17
C PRO A 254 -21.40 -12.29 14.75
N ALA A 255 -20.11 -12.23 15.04
CA ALA A 255 -19.22 -13.38 14.85
C ALA A 255 -19.66 -14.56 15.74
N LEU A 256 -19.55 -15.78 15.20
CA LEU A 256 -19.78 -17.03 15.95
C LEU A 256 -18.68 -17.28 16.99
N VAL A 257 -17.44 -16.87 16.70
CA VAL A 257 -16.31 -16.93 17.63
C VAL A 257 -15.98 -15.50 18.06
N ARG A 258 -16.06 -15.27 19.37
CA ARG A 258 -15.92 -13.94 19.99
C ARG A 258 -14.79 -13.95 21.00
N THR A 259 -14.34 -12.78 21.39
CA THR A 259 -13.34 -12.58 22.45
C THR A 259 -13.97 -12.29 23.80
N GLY A 260 -15.23 -11.83 23.82
CA GLY A 260 -15.86 -11.24 25.00
C GLY A 260 -15.48 -9.78 25.20
N ASN A 261 -14.62 -9.22 24.34
CA ASN A 261 -14.25 -7.81 24.34
C ASN A 261 -15.11 -6.97 23.39
N GLU A 262 -16.07 -7.55 22.67
CA GLU A 262 -16.88 -6.81 21.71
C GLU A 262 -17.74 -5.73 22.40
N PRO A 263 -17.84 -4.52 21.82
CA PRO A 263 -18.68 -3.46 22.36
C PRO A 263 -20.17 -3.82 22.22
N ASP A 264 -20.98 -3.25 23.11
CA ASP A 264 -22.43 -3.22 22.95
C ASP A 264 -22.81 -2.09 21.97
N ALA A 265 -22.47 -2.30 20.69
CA ALA A 265 -22.68 -1.36 19.59
C ALA A 265 -23.04 -2.15 18.32
N PRO A 266 -24.28 -2.06 17.80
CA PRO A 266 -24.69 -2.81 16.60
C PRO A 266 -23.81 -2.53 15.37
N GLU A 267 -23.35 -1.29 15.20
CA GLU A 267 -22.51 -0.83 14.09
C GLU A 267 -21.07 -1.39 14.12
N PHE A 268 -20.68 -2.07 15.19
CA PHE A 268 -19.39 -2.74 15.30
C PHE A 268 -19.25 -3.93 14.34
N TRP A 269 -20.34 -4.65 14.09
CA TRP A 269 -20.31 -5.89 13.34
C TRP A 269 -20.25 -5.62 11.83
N CYS A 270 -19.03 -5.54 11.29
CA CYS A 270 -18.78 -5.23 9.88
C CYS A 270 -18.47 -6.44 8.97
N GLY A 271 -18.56 -7.66 9.50
CA GLY A 271 -18.20 -8.88 8.77
C GLY A 271 -19.37 -9.86 8.67
N HIS A 272 -19.06 -11.03 8.12
CA HIS A 272 -19.96 -12.14 7.89
C HIS A 272 -19.31 -13.46 8.30
N ASN A 273 -20.12 -14.37 8.85
CA ASN A 273 -19.69 -15.74 9.11
C ASN A 273 -19.77 -16.50 7.78
N LEU A 274 -18.63 -16.84 7.18
CA LEU A 274 -18.55 -17.58 5.90
C LEU A 274 -18.02 -18.99 6.13
N LEU A 275 -18.74 -19.99 5.66
CA LEU A 275 -18.29 -21.38 5.67
C LEU A 275 -17.09 -21.53 4.73
N THR A 276 -15.90 -21.52 5.32
CA THR A 276 -14.60 -21.46 4.66
C THR A 276 -13.97 -22.84 4.59
N ALA A 277 -13.55 -23.26 3.39
CA ALA A 277 -12.73 -24.45 3.19
C ALA A 277 -11.28 -24.05 2.86
N PHE A 278 -10.33 -24.59 3.62
CA PHE A 278 -8.90 -24.39 3.40
C PHE A 278 -8.33 -25.56 2.59
N ILE A 279 -8.49 -25.54 1.27
CA ILE A 279 -8.24 -26.72 0.42
C ILE A 279 -7.33 -26.41 -0.76
N SER A 280 -6.65 -27.43 -1.27
CA SER A 280 -6.04 -27.36 -2.59
C SER A 280 -7.13 -27.16 -3.64
N TRP A 281 -6.92 -26.21 -4.53
CA TRP A 281 -7.89 -25.84 -5.55
C TRP A 281 -7.22 -25.67 -6.92
N ASP A 282 -7.75 -24.80 -7.76
CA ASP A 282 -7.21 -24.45 -9.06
C ASP A 282 -6.74 -22.98 -9.13
N GLY A 283 -6.46 -22.52 -10.34
CA GLY A 283 -5.97 -21.17 -10.60
C GLY A 283 -6.91 -20.04 -10.20
N ASP A 284 -8.19 -20.30 -9.90
CA ASP A 284 -9.11 -19.27 -9.41
C ASP A 284 -8.78 -18.85 -7.96
N ALA A 285 -8.13 -19.71 -7.18
CA ALA A 285 -7.65 -19.42 -5.83
C ALA A 285 -6.12 -19.19 -5.77
N PHE A 286 -5.50 -18.84 -6.91
CA PHE A 286 -4.05 -18.66 -7.02
C PHE A 286 -3.56 -17.42 -6.25
N GLU A 287 -2.34 -17.52 -5.70
CA GLU A 287 -1.75 -16.58 -4.75
C GLU A 287 -2.67 -16.30 -3.53
N ASP A 288 -3.27 -15.12 -3.43
CA ASP A 288 -4.18 -14.77 -2.34
C ASP A 288 -5.65 -14.69 -2.76
N ALA A 289 -5.95 -14.97 -4.02
CA ALA A 289 -7.29 -14.89 -4.53
C ALA A 289 -8.26 -15.82 -3.79
N ILE A 290 -9.51 -15.37 -3.66
CA ILE A 290 -10.59 -16.14 -3.04
C ILE A 290 -11.68 -16.48 -4.05
N VAL A 291 -12.28 -17.65 -3.86
CA VAL A 291 -13.45 -18.10 -4.62
C VAL A 291 -14.64 -18.14 -3.67
N ILE A 292 -15.78 -17.59 -4.10
CA ILE A 292 -17.01 -17.61 -3.30
C ILE A 292 -18.16 -18.24 -4.08
N SER A 293 -19.16 -18.76 -3.36
CA SER A 293 -20.38 -19.30 -3.95
C SER A 293 -21.35 -18.19 -4.38
N ALA A 294 -22.22 -18.48 -5.35
CA ALA A 294 -23.25 -17.57 -5.82
C ALA A 294 -24.28 -17.23 -4.72
N SER A 295 -24.63 -18.20 -3.86
CA SER A 295 -25.48 -17.96 -2.69
C SER A 295 -24.82 -17.04 -1.66
N CYS A 296 -23.52 -17.22 -1.41
CA CYS A 296 -22.73 -16.35 -0.55
C CYS A 296 -22.69 -14.92 -1.10
N ALA A 297 -22.34 -14.74 -2.38
CA ALA A 297 -22.30 -13.43 -3.03
C ALA A 297 -23.63 -12.66 -2.94
N LYS A 298 -24.78 -13.35 -3.09
CA LYS A 298 -26.12 -12.76 -2.94
C LYS A 298 -26.44 -12.29 -1.52
N ARG A 299 -25.83 -12.92 -0.50
CA ARG A 299 -26.02 -12.59 0.91
C ARG A 299 -25.19 -11.38 1.35
N LEU A 300 -24.05 -11.15 0.71
CA LEU A 300 -23.15 -10.03 0.96
C LEU A 300 -23.70 -8.72 0.34
N ARG A 301 -23.44 -7.54 0.94
CA ARG A 301 -24.00 -6.24 0.51
C ARG A 301 -23.52 -5.82 -0.90
N ALA A 302 -24.41 -5.16 -1.67
CA ALA A 302 -24.25 -4.39 -2.93
C ALA A 302 -23.20 -4.89 -3.94
N PRO A 303 -23.67 -5.37 -5.11
CA PRO A 303 -23.24 -6.62 -5.72
C PRO A 303 -21.72 -6.79 -5.62
N VAL A 304 -21.32 -7.75 -4.79
CA VAL A 304 -19.95 -8.22 -4.74
C VAL A 304 -19.55 -8.72 -6.13
N GLU A 305 -18.39 -8.29 -6.61
CA GLU A 305 -17.89 -8.63 -7.94
C GLU A 305 -16.42 -9.05 -7.90
N PRO A 306 -15.93 -9.76 -8.94
CA PRO A 306 -14.52 -10.04 -9.06
C PRO A 306 -13.66 -8.78 -8.98
N GLY A 307 -12.60 -8.83 -8.19
CA GLY A 307 -11.71 -7.71 -7.85
C GLY A 307 -12.00 -7.06 -6.49
N ASP A 308 -13.14 -7.31 -5.85
CA ASP A 308 -13.43 -6.78 -4.51
C ASP A 308 -12.52 -7.43 -3.46
N LYS A 309 -11.86 -6.60 -2.64
CA LYS A 309 -10.91 -7.07 -1.62
C LYS A 309 -11.62 -7.46 -0.32
N PHE A 310 -11.40 -8.70 0.10
CA PHE A 310 -11.85 -9.26 1.37
C PHE A 310 -10.66 -9.54 2.29
N SER A 311 -10.93 -9.57 3.59
CA SER A 311 -9.96 -10.03 4.57
C SER A 311 -10.65 -10.67 5.78
N ASN A 312 -9.90 -11.41 6.58
CA ASN A 312 -10.33 -11.87 7.90
C ASN A 312 -9.48 -11.24 9.02
N ARG A 313 -9.77 -11.61 10.27
CA ARG A 313 -9.11 -11.05 11.47
C ARG A 313 -7.64 -11.48 11.65
N PHE A 314 -7.17 -12.44 10.86
CA PHE A 314 -5.86 -13.09 10.98
C PHE A 314 -4.86 -12.66 9.89
N GLY A 315 -5.11 -11.52 9.25
CA GLY A 315 -4.21 -10.98 8.22
C GLY A 315 -4.24 -11.75 6.89
N THR A 316 -5.21 -12.65 6.69
CA THR A 316 -5.53 -13.17 5.36
C THR A 316 -6.33 -12.10 4.63
N LYS A 317 -5.88 -11.74 3.43
CA LYS A 317 -6.50 -10.77 2.53
C LYS A 317 -6.40 -11.32 1.11
N GLY A 318 -7.33 -10.94 0.25
CA GLY A 318 -7.40 -11.40 -1.14
C GLY A 318 -8.55 -10.75 -1.90
N VAL A 319 -8.46 -10.66 -3.21
CA VAL A 319 -9.60 -10.28 -4.06
C VAL A 319 -10.47 -11.48 -4.37
N ILE A 320 -11.77 -11.23 -4.55
CA ILE A 320 -12.65 -12.21 -5.16
C ILE A 320 -12.22 -12.41 -6.61
N SER A 321 -11.84 -13.64 -6.94
CA SER A 321 -11.45 -14.00 -8.31
C SER A 321 -12.65 -14.50 -9.09
N ARG A 322 -13.42 -15.44 -8.53
CA ARG A 322 -14.61 -16.02 -9.15
C ARG A 322 -15.75 -16.14 -8.16
N ILE A 323 -16.95 -16.01 -8.70
CA ILE A 323 -18.21 -16.35 -8.03
C ILE A 323 -18.75 -17.57 -8.75
N LEU A 324 -18.68 -18.74 -8.11
CA LEU A 324 -19.08 -20.01 -8.73
C LEU A 324 -20.53 -20.37 -8.40
N PRO A 325 -21.24 -21.07 -9.30
CA PRO A 325 -22.50 -21.73 -8.97
C PRO A 325 -22.38 -22.66 -7.76
N ASP A 326 -23.42 -22.75 -6.93
CA ASP A 326 -23.37 -23.54 -5.68
C ASP A 326 -23.16 -25.05 -5.93
N ASP A 327 -23.52 -25.57 -7.11
CA ASP A 327 -23.30 -26.96 -7.53
C ASP A 327 -21.87 -27.23 -8.00
N GLU A 328 -21.09 -26.20 -8.27
CA GLU A 328 -19.65 -26.28 -8.54
C GLU A 328 -18.79 -26.15 -7.27
N MET A 329 -19.38 -25.76 -6.14
CA MET A 329 -18.72 -25.71 -4.85
C MET A 329 -18.67 -27.10 -4.18
N PRO A 330 -17.61 -27.42 -3.42
CA PRO A 330 -17.60 -28.60 -2.57
C PRO A 330 -18.73 -28.56 -1.54
N ARG A 331 -19.12 -29.72 -1.03
CA ARG A 331 -20.21 -29.87 -0.05
C ARG A 331 -19.77 -30.69 1.14
N LEU A 332 -20.25 -30.28 2.31
CA LEU A 332 -20.18 -31.07 3.54
C LEU A 332 -21.02 -32.35 3.42
N PRO A 333 -20.82 -33.34 4.32
CA PRO A 333 -21.61 -34.57 4.33
C PRO A 333 -23.14 -34.37 4.43
N ASP A 334 -23.58 -33.26 5.04
CA ASP A 334 -24.99 -32.89 5.17
C ASP A 334 -25.57 -32.20 3.92
N GLY A 335 -24.77 -32.05 2.86
CA GLY A 335 -25.14 -31.41 1.59
C GLY A 335 -24.94 -29.89 1.56
N THR A 336 -24.55 -29.26 2.67
CA THR A 336 -24.30 -27.82 2.75
C THR A 336 -23.14 -27.43 1.82
N PRO A 337 -23.36 -26.50 0.86
CA PRO A 337 -22.29 -26.02 -0.01
C PRO A 337 -21.32 -25.11 0.76
N ILE A 338 -20.03 -25.25 0.46
CA ILE A 338 -18.99 -24.33 0.91
C ILE A 338 -19.27 -22.93 0.34
N GLU A 339 -19.05 -21.89 1.16
CA GLU A 339 -19.29 -20.50 0.77
C GLU A 339 -18.03 -19.80 0.28
N LEU A 340 -16.85 -20.14 0.84
CA LEU A 340 -15.56 -19.55 0.50
C LEU A 340 -14.47 -20.63 0.43
N ILE A 341 -13.66 -20.59 -0.62
CA ILE A 341 -12.45 -21.42 -0.76
C ILE A 341 -11.22 -20.52 -0.64
N TYR A 342 -10.31 -20.91 0.24
CA TYR A 342 -8.97 -20.34 0.38
C TYR A 342 -7.94 -21.44 0.12
N SER A 343 -6.95 -21.16 -0.75
CA SER A 343 -5.94 -22.14 -1.11
C SER A 343 -5.15 -22.60 0.12
N LEU A 344 -4.94 -23.93 0.20
CA LEU A 344 -4.06 -24.55 1.18
C LEU A 344 -2.66 -23.92 1.19
N CYS A 345 -2.11 -23.59 0.03
CA CYS A 345 -0.78 -23.00 -0.10
C CYS A 345 -0.63 -21.64 0.59
N GLY A 346 -1.74 -20.95 0.85
CA GLY A 346 -1.79 -19.72 1.62
C GLY A 346 -1.55 -19.90 3.12
N LEU A 347 -1.74 -21.09 3.70
CA LEU A 347 -1.58 -21.30 5.15
C LEU A 347 -0.10 -21.39 5.57
N PRO A 348 0.72 -22.34 5.10
CA PRO A 348 2.04 -22.60 5.68
C PRO A 348 3.00 -21.40 5.59
N SER A 349 2.89 -20.62 4.52
CA SER A 349 3.76 -19.47 4.27
C SER A 349 3.47 -18.25 5.16
N ARG A 350 2.31 -18.21 5.82
CA ARG A 350 1.79 -17.03 6.53
C ARG A 350 1.80 -17.16 8.04
N LEU A 351 1.87 -18.39 8.57
CA LEU A 351 1.92 -18.65 10.01
C LEU A 351 0.73 -18.05 10.79
N ASN A 352 -0.46 -18.03 10.17
CA ASN A 352 -1.70 -17.51 10.75
C ASN A 352 -2.69 -18.63 11.08
N PHE A 353 -2.24 -19.57 11.91
CA PHE A 353 -2.98 -20.77 12.30
C PHE A 353 -4.30 -20.46 13.05
N GLY A 354 -4.40 -19.28 13.67
CA GLY A 354 -5.60 -18.82 14.35
C GLY A 354 -6.89 -18.90 13.51
N GLN A 355 -6.83 -18.69 12.19
CA GLN A 355 -8.01 -18.81 11.31
C GLN A 355 -8.48 -20.27 11.15
N VAL A 356 -7.56 -21.22 11.20
CA VAL A 356 -7.85 -22.66 11.15
C VAL A 356 -8.52 -23.08 12.46
N ARG A 357 -8.03 -22.56 13.60
CA ARG A 357 -8.67 -22.75 14.91
C ARG A 357 -10.04 -22.07 15.00
N GLU A 358 -10.20 -20.88 14.43
CA GLU A 358 -11.49 -20.19 14.35
C GLU A 358 -12.50 -21.03 13.57
N ALA A 359 -12.13 -21.59 12.42
CA ALA A 359 -13.01 -22.45 11.64
C ALA A 359 -13.55 -23.64 12.45
N VAL A 360 -12.67 -24.35 13.16
CA VAL A 360 -13.05 -25.47 14.05
C VAL A 360 -13.98 -24.98 15.16
N MET A 361 -13.64 -23.89 15.84
CA MET A 361 -14.48 -23.33 16.89
C MET A 361 -15.84 -22.83 16.36
N GLY A 362 -15.87 -22.34 15.12
CA GLY A 362 -17.10 -21.95 14.42
C GLY A 362 -18.02 -23.13 14.14
N ARG A 363 -17.47 -24.30 13.78
CA ARG A 363 -18.25 -25.56 13.67
C ARG A 363 -18.87 -25.93 15.01
N ILE A 364 -18.08 -25.90 16.08
CA ILE A 364 -18.54 -26.19 17.45
C ILE A 364 -19.64 -25.22 17.87
N ALA A 365 -19.42 -23.90 17.72
CA ALA A 365 -20.40 -22.88 18.07
C ALA A 365 -21.73 -23.06 17.32
N LYS A 366 -21.66 -23.42 16.03
CA LYS A 366 -22.85 -23.69 15.22
C LYS A 366 -23.60 -24.94 15.70
N ALA A 367 -22.88 -26.02 16.01
CA ALA A 367 -23.46 -27.26 16.52
C ALA A 367 -24.06 -27.08 17.94
N GLU A 368 -23.42 -26.27 18.79
CA GLU A 368 -23.92 -25.94 20.13
C GLU A 368 -25.08 -24.91 20.11
N GLY A 369 -25.33 -24.24 18.98
CA GLY A 369 -26.39 -23.24 18.83
C GLY A 369 -26.12 -21.92 19.57
N LYS A 370 -24.87 -21.63 19.97
CA LYS A 370 -24.48 -20.43 20.72
C LYS A 370 -23.07 -19.96 20.33
N PRO A 371 -22.76 -18.65 20.44
CA PRO A 371 -21.42 -18.16 20.14
C PRO A 371 -20.39 -18.74 21.12
N ALA A 372 -19.20 -19.03 20.63
CA ALA A 372 -18.05 -19.39 21.45
C ALA A 372 -17.29 -18.13 21.88
N VAL A 373 -16.76 -18.14 23.10
CA VAL A 373 -15.93 -17.05 23.63
C VAL A 373 -14.51 -17.57 23.84
N VAL A 374 -13.54 -16.93 23.18
CA VAL A 374 -12.11 -17.23 23.19
C VAL A 374 -11.38 -15.91 23.40
N PRO A 375 -11.14 -15.51 24.66
CA PRO A 375 -10.40 -14.30 24.96
C PRO A 375 -8.95 -14.38 24.46
N PRO A 376 -8.30 -13.24 24.15
CA PRO A 376 -6.86 -13.14 23.92
C PRO A 376 -6.03 -13.94 24.94
N PHE A 377 -5.06 -14.73 24.46
CA PHE A 377 -4.15 -15.54 25.30
C PHE A 377 -4.82 -16.65 26.14
N HIS A 378 -6.11 -16.90 25.93
CA HIS A 378 -6.90 -17.91 26.64
C HIS A 378 -7.55 -18.90 25.68
N ALA A 379 -6.89 -19.22 24.56
CA ALA A 379 -7.36 -20.26 23.64
C ALA A 379 -7.48 -21.64 24.32
N PRO A 380 -8.58 -22.38 24.07
CA PRO A 380 -8.71 -23.76 24.48
C PRO A 380 -7.55 -24.62 23.97
N LYS A 381 -7.00 -25.46 24.85
CA LYS A 381 -5.95 -26.39 24.46
C LYS A 381 -6.50 -27.45 23.51
N GLU A 382 -5.62 -28.08 22.73
CA GLU A 382 -5.99 -29.10 21.73
C GLU A 382 -6.92 -30.19 22.31
N ARG A 383 -6.59 -30.75 23.47
CA ARG A 383 -7.42 -31.79 24.11
C ARG A 383 -8.85 -31.31 24.34
N GLU A 384 -9.02 -30.08 24.81
CA GLU A 384 -10.33 -29.50 25.06
C GLU A 384 -11.12 -29.30 23.76
N LEU A 385 -10.47 -28.81 22.70
CA LEU A 385 -11.10 -28.66 21.38
C LEU A 385 -11.60 -30.01 20.84
N ARG A 386 -10.77 -31.06 20.92
CA ARG A 386 -11.14 -32.42 20.48
C ARG A 386 -12.30 -32.98 21.28
N GLU A 387 -12.29 -32.81 22.61
CA GLU A 387 -13.40 -33.21 23.48
C GLU A 387 -14.70 -32.46 23.15
N ARG A 388 -14.62 -31.17 22.82
CA ARG A 388 -15.78 -30.37 22.40
C ARG A 388 -16.31 -30.79 21.03
N LEU A 389 -15.43 -31.06 20.06
CA LEU A 389 -15.83 -31.63 18.76
C LEU A 389 -16.62 -32.93 18.95
N LYS A 390 -16.08 -33.84 19.75
CA LYS A 390 -16.73 -35.11 20.09
C LYS A 390 -18.11 -34.90 20.71
N LYS A 391 -18.21 -34.02 21.71
CA LYS A 391 -19.49 -33.67 22.38
C LYS A 391 -20.50 -33.04 21.43
N ALA A 392 -20.03 -32.29 20.43
CA ALA A 392 -20.84 -31.65 19.40
C ALA A 392 -21.23 -32.61 18.24
N GLY A 393 -20.81 -33.88 18.29
CA GLY A 393 -21.09 -34.85 17.21
C GLY A 393 -20.29 -34.59 15.93
N LEU A 394 -19.18 -33.84 16.03
CA LEU A 394 -18.28 -33.52 14.93
C LEU A 394 -17.05 -34.44 14.96
N PRO A 395 -16.33 -34.60 13.83
CA PRO A 395 -15.11 -35.40 13.80
C PRO A 395 -14.06 -34.91 14.79
N GLU A 396 -13.49 -35.82 15.59
CA GLU A 396 -12.55 -35.48 16.68
C GLU A 396 -11.24 -34.85 16.18
N ASP A 397 -10.88 -35.06 14.91
CA ASP A 397 -9.73 -34.44 14.24
C ASP A 397 -10.08 -33.10 13.57
N GLY A 398 -11.34 -32.65 13.63
CA GLY A 398 -11.79 -31.38 13.06
C GLY A 398 -11.82 -31.33 11.54
N MET A 399 -11.60 -32.46 10.86
CA MET A 399 -11.52 -32.56 9.40
C MET A 399 -12.82 -33.11 8.82
N GLU A 400 -13.25 -32.62 7.65
CA GLU A 400 -14.51 -33.02 7.01
C GLU A 400 -14.25 -33.84 5.74
N ALA A 401 -15.16 -34.76 5.43
CA ALA A 401 -15.14 -35.48 4.16
C ALA A 401 -16.00 -34.74 3.12
N LEU A 402 -15.35 -34.05 2.19
CA LEU A 402 -16.04 -33.24 1.20
C LEU A 402 -16.44 -34.04 -0.05
N THR A 403 -17.50 -33.58 -0.71
CA THR A 403 -17.89 -34.04 -2.04
C THR A 403 -17.87 -32.89 -3.04
N LEU A 404 -17.37 -33.12 -4.25
CA LEU A 404 -17.36 -32.18 -5.36
C LEU A 404 -18.10 -32.81 -6.54
N LYS A 405 -19.16 -32.17 -7.04
CA LYS A 405 -20.02 -32.70 -8.12
C LYS A 405 -20.47 -34.16 -7.88
N GLY A 406 -20.78 -34.48 -6.62
CA GLY A 406 -21.22 -35.81 -6.18
C GLY A 406 -20.10 -36.84 -5.96
N GLN A 407 -18.84 -36.52 -6.28
CA GLN A 407 -17.70 -37.39 -6.05
C GLN A 407 -17.01 -37.04 -4.72
N LYS A 408 -16.70 -38.04 -3.91
CA LYS A 408 -15.96 -37.85 -2.65
C LYS A 408 -14.50 -37.49 -2.95
N LEU A 409 -13.99 -36.43 -2.32
CA LEU A 409 -12.59 -36.06 -2.42
C LEU A 409 -11.70 -37.06 -1.65
N PRO A 410 -10.51 -37.43 -2.17
CA PRO A 410 -9.62 -38.40 -1.53
C PRO A 410 -9.12 -37.98 -0.14
N TYR A 411 -8.76 -36.71 0.02
CA TYR A 411 -8.29 -36.15 1.29
C TYR A 411 -9.46 -35.54 2.08
N ARG A 412 -9.30 -35.48 3.41
CA ARG A 412 -10.23 -34.74 4.30
C ARG A 412 -9.76 -33.30 4.45
N SER A 413 -10.68 -32.40 4.79
CA SER A 413 -10.42 -30.96 4.74
C SER A 413 -10.85 -30.21 6.00
N THR A 414 -10.06 -29.22 6.44
CA THR A 414 -10.54 -28.28 7.46
C THR A 414 -11.57 -27.35 6.85
N VAL A 415 -12.77 -27.38 7.42
CA VAL A 415 -13.89 -26.53 7.01
C VAL A 415 -14.57 -25.96 8.24
N GLY A 416 -14.91 -24.67 8.21
CA GLY A 416 -15.67 -24.05 9.28
C GLY A 416 -16.00 -22.58 9.06
N TRP A 417 -16.82 -22.03 9.94
CA TRP A 417 -17.22 -20.62 9.85
C TRP A 417 -16.11 -19.71 10.38
N VAL A 418 -15.61 -18.85 9.48
CA VAL A 418 -14.59 -17.83 9.72
C VAL A 418 -15.23 -16.47 9.53
N TYR A 419 -14.82 -15.46 10.30
CA TYR A 419 -15.42 -14.13 10.22
C TYR A 419 -14.65 -13.24 9.22
N TRP A 420 -15.28 -12.94 8.08
CA TRP A 420 -14.70 -12.20 6.96
C TRP A 420 -15.38 -10.84 6.77
N GLY A 421 -14.62 -9.83 6.35
CA GLY A 421 -15.15 -8.51 5.99
C GLY A 421 -14.72 -8.08 4.60
N CYS A 422 -15.60 -7.35 3.92
CA CYS A 422 -15.31 -6.66 2.66
C CYS A 422 -14.67 -5.31 2.98
N THR A 423 -13.50 -5.03 2.42
CA THR A 423 -12.78 -3.77 2.67
C THR A 423 -13.33 -2.64 1.79
N LEU A 424 -12.99 -1.37 2.12
CA LEU A 424 -13.28 -0.20 1.29
C LEU A 424 -12.63 -0.23 -0.11
N HIS A 425 -11.79 -1.23 -0.39
CA HIS A 425 -11.11 -1.41 -1.67
C HIS A 425 -11.97 -2.22 -2.65
N ILE A 426 -13.01 -1.56 -3.18
CA ILE A 426 -13.97 -2.12 -4.14
C ILE A 426 -13.47 -1.93 -5.58
N ALA A 427 -13.63 -2.95 -6.43
CA ALA A 427 -13.14 -2.96 -7.81
C ALA A 427 -13.71 -1.79 -8.65
N ARG A 428 -15.02 -1.55 -8.56
CA ARG A 428 -15.71 -0.47 -9.29
C ARG A 428 -15.19 0.93 -9.01
N ASP A 429 -14.63 1.17 -7.83
CA ASP A 429 -14.14 2.51 -7.45
C ASP A 429 -12.73 2.75 -8.00
N LYS A 430 -12.05 1.66 -8.39
CA LYS A 430 -10.65 1.63 -8.85
C LYS A 430 -10.51 1.63 -10.37
N ILE A 431 -11.53 1.20 -11.11
CA ILE A 431 -11.50 1.19 -12.58
C ILE A 431 -11.47 2.62 -13.14
N ARG A 432 -10.53 2.86 -14.06
CA ARG A 432 -10.41 4.10 -14.85
C ARG A 432 -9.87 3.75 -16.23
N ALA A 433 -10.32 4.43 -17.26
CA ALA A 433 -9.73 4.39 -18.59
C ALA A 433 -9.87 5.77 -19.24
N SER A 434 -8.87 6.18 -20.01
CA SER A 434 -8.91 7.45 -20.71
C SER A 434 -8.11 7.43 -22.01
N VAL A 435 -8.69 8.08 -23.02
CA VAL A 435 -8.00 8.53 -24.24
C VAL A 435 -7.87 10.07 -24.28
N GLY A 436 -8.13 10.76 -23.14
CA GLY A 436 -8.15 12.23 -22.95
C GLY A 436 -7.78 12.69 -21.51
N GLU A 437 -8.17 13.91 -21.12
CA GLU A 437 -7.69 14.65 -19.92
C GLU A 437 -8.11 14.10 -18.54
N LYS A 438 -9.01 13.11 -18.43
CA LYS A 438 -9.48 12.62 -17.11
C LYS A 438 -9.14 11.15 -16.87
N GLY A 439 -8.25 10.90 -15.90
CA GLY A 439 -7.96 9.55 -15.39
C GLY A 439 -6.71 8.87 -15.96
N SER A 440 -5.78 9.65 -16.51
CA SER A 440 -4.51 9.22 -17.08
C SER A 440 -3.55 8.59 -16.05
N GLN A 441 -2.76 7.63 -16.48
CA GLN A 441 -1.67 7.07 -15.67
C GLN A 441 -0.45 7.99 -15.69
N LEU A 442 0.19 8.13 -14.54
CA LEU A 442 1.43 8.87 -14.39
C LEU A 442 2.60 7.89 -14.44
N LEU A 443 3.53 8.09 -15.36
CA LEU A 443 4.84 7.42 -15.33
C LEU A 443 5.91 8.42 -14.88
N GLY A 444 6.87 7.92 -14.10
CA GLY A 444 7.97 8.70 -13.58
C GLY A 444 9.33 8.13 -13.98
N ARG A 445 10.34 8.50 -13.19
CA ARG A 445 11.73 8.17 -13.47
C ARG A 445 11.99 6.65 -13.48
N MET A 446 11.47 5.92 -12.50
CA MET A 446 11.73 4.48 -12.37
C MET A 446 11.16 3.71 -13.57
N GLU A 447 9.95 4.09 -14.00
CA GLU A 447 9.31 3.50 -15.18
C GLU A 447 10.12 3.72 -16.45
N TYR A 448 10.65 4.94 -16.64
CA TYR A 448 11.59 5.21 -17.73
C TYR A 448 12.84 4.33 -17.66
N GLU A 449 13.45 4.20 -16.48
CA GLU A 449 14.71 3.46 -16.30
C GLU A 449 14.57 1.98 -16.64
N VAL A 450 13.50 1.31 -16.20
CA VAL A 450 13.28 -0.11 -16.51
C VAL A 450 12.91 -0.35 -17.97
N LEU A 451 12.17 0.58 -18.61
CA LEU A 451 11.88 0.50 -20.05
C LEU A 451 13.14 0.72 -20.89
N ARG A 452 14.03 1.62 -20.45
CA ARG A 452 15.34 1.84 -21.06
C ARG A 452 16.23 0.61 -20.93
N GLU A 453 16.25 -0.04 -19.77
CA GLU A 453 16.96 -1.31 -19.56
C GLU A 453 16.40 -2.43 -20.45
N ALA A 454 15.08 -2.47 -20.64
CA ALA A 454 14.42 -3.37 -21.58
C ALA A 454 14.76 -3.08 -23.06
N LYS A 455 15.42 -1.94 -23.34
CA LYS A 455 15.68 -1.38 -24.67
C LYS A 455 14.39 -1.13 -25.47
N ALA A 456 13.32 -0.72 -24.78
CA ALA A 456 12.03 -0.38 -25.37
C ALA A 456 11.97 1.12 -25.71
N PHE A 457 12.83 1.56 -26.64
CA PHE A 457 13.03 2.98 -26.93
C PHE A 457 11.87 3.60 -27.70
N GLU A 458 11.26 2.89 -28.65
CA GLU A 458 10.08 3.40 -29.37
C GLU A 458 8.87 3.51 -28.45
N THR A 459 8.72 2.57 -27.53
CA THR A 459 7.74 2.58 -26.46
C THR A 459 7.96 3.79 -25.55
N VAL A 460 9.20 4.05 -25.12
CA VAL A 460 9.52 5.24 -24.31
C VAL A 460 9.21 6.53 -25.06
N ARG A 461 9.56 6.63 -26.35
CA ARG A 461 9.22 7.80 -27.18
C ARG A 461 7.73 8.00 -27.24
N GLU A 462 6.95 6.94 -27.42
CA GLU A 462 5.51 7.06 -27.48
C GLU A 462 4.92 7.49 -26.13
N LEU A 463 5.31 6.84 -25.02
CA LEU A 463 4.77 7.13 -23.69
C LEU A 463 5.13 8.54 -23.18
N TYR A 464 6.38 8.97 -23.35
CA TYR A 464 6.84 10.28 -22.85
C TYR A 464 6.74 11.42 -23.87
N ASN A 465 6.30 11.11 -25.09
CA ASN A 465 6.06 12.10 -26.12
C ASN A 465 4.66 11.95 -26.72
N THR A 466 4.46 11.04 -27.67
CA THR A 466 3.24 10.95 -28.49
C THR A 466 1.95 10.83 -27.68
N LEU A 467 1.96 10.07 -26.57
CA LEU A 467 0.82 9.87 -25.68
C LEU A 467 0.81 10.81 -24.46
N ALA A 468 1.76 11.74 -24.36
CA ALA A 468 1.83 12.64 -23.23
C ALA A 468 0.65 13.64 -23.26
N GLU A 469 -0.07 13.71 -22.15
CA GLU A 469 -1.24 14.58 -21.96
C GLU A 469 -0.90 16.06 -22.12
N ASP A 470 0.31 16.46 -21.71
CA ASP A 470 0.77 17.85 -21.71
C ASP A 470 1.26 18.32 -23.11
N ARG A 471 1.07 17.54 -24.18
CA ARG A 471 1.35 17.99 -25.55
C ARG A 471 0.26 18.94 -26.05
N ASP A 472 0.65 19.98 -26.77
CA ASP A 472 -0.29 20.92 -27.42
C ASP A 472 -1.31 20.22 -28.34
N ASP A 473 -0.92 19.11 -28.98
CA ASP A 473 -1.76 18.34 -29.89
C ASP A 473 -2.45 17.12 -29.26
N ALA A 474 -2.32 16.92 -27.93
CA ALA A 474 -2.87 15.79 -27.18
C ALA A 474 -4.38 15.63 -27.38
N GLY A 475 -5.14 16.73 -27.31
CA GLY A 475 -6.60 16.74 -27.46
C GLY A 475 -7.11 16.25 -28.82
N THR A 476 -6.25 16.19 -29.84
CA THR A 476 -6.60 15.71 -31.19
C THR A 476 -6.15 14.29 -31.47
N LEU A 477 -5.38 13.66 -30.57
CA LEU A 477 -4.77 12.36 -30.81
C LEU A 477 -5.82 11.27 -31.06
N ALA A 478 -6.89 11.21 -30.27
CA ALA A 478 -7.96 10.24 -30.47
C ALA A 478 -8.61 10.35 -31.86
N ALA A 479 -8.87 11.57 -32.34
CA ALA A 479 -9.40 11.80 -33.68
C ALA A 479 -8.40 11.41 -34.79
N ARG A 480 -7.10 11.64 -34.57
CA ARG A 480 -6.05 11.21 -35.50
C ARG A 480 -5.98 9.68 -35.61
N VAL A 481 -6.00 8.96 -34.48
CA VAL A 481 -6.05 7.49 -34.44
C VAL A 481 -7.30 6.96 -35.16
N ALA A 482 -8.45 7.62 -34.99
CA ALA A 482 -9.69 7.26 -35.68
C ALA A 482 -9.64 7.52 -37.19
N SER A 483 -8.83 8.48 -37.64
CA SER A 483 -8.71 8.85 -39.05
C SER A 483 -7.70 7.99 -39.81
N GLY A 484 -6.68 7.43 -39.15
CA GLY A 484 -5.64 6.63 -39.80
C GLY A 484 -4.53 6.15 -38.86
N PRO A 485 -3.48 5.51 -39.39
CA PRO A 485 -2.25 5.24 -38.66
C PRO A 485 -1.60 6.53 -38.14
N VAL A 486 -0.93 6.45 -37.00
CA VAL A 486 -0.24 7.59 -36.38
C VAL A 486 1.23 7.26 -36.24
N GLU A 487 2.07 8.26 -36.50
CA GLU A 487 3.52 8.19 -36.35
C GLU A 487 3.97 8.80 -35.03
N GLN A 488 5.22 8.54 -34.64
CA GLN A 488 5.84 9.17 -33.46
C GLN A 488 5.81 10.70 -33.60
N ALA A 489 5.39 11.39 -32.53
CA ALA A 489 5.38 12.84 -32.52
C ALA A 489 6.79 13.42 -32.67
N PRO A 490 6.96 14.53 -33.41
CA PRO A 490 8.26 15.18 -33.55
C PRO A 490 8.71 15.84 -32.23
N PRO A 491 10.02 16.13 -32.08
CA PRO A 491 10.53 17.02 -31.05
C PRO A 491 9.82 18.40 -31.08
N PRO A 492 9.71 19.09 -29.93
CA PRO A 492 10.17 18.67 -28.60
C PRO A 492 9.18 17.72 -27.90
N THR A 493 9.64 17.04 -26.84
CA THR A 493 8.72 16.46 -25.84
C THR A 493 8.14 17.55 -24.93
N PRO A 494 7.02 17.31 -24.24
CA PRO A 494 6.51 18.24 -23.22
C PRO A 494 7.52 18.54 -22.12
N ALA A 495 8.21 17.52 -21.61
CA ALA A 495 9.21 17.71 -20.55
C ALA A 495 10.37 18.61 -21.01
N PHE A 496 10.80 18.47 -22.27
CA PHE A 496 11.82 19.35 -22.81
C PHE A 496 11.29 20.76 -23.10
N ALA A 497 10.05 20.89 -23.61
CA ALA A 497 9.41 22.19 -23.80
C ALA A 497 9.22 22.96 -22.48
N ASP A 498 8.87 22.26 -21.41
CA ASP A 498 8.77 22.83 -20.06
C ASP A 498 10.15 23.27 -19.54
N LEU A 499 11.18 22.46 -19.74
CA LEU A 499 12.56 22.83 -19.42
C LEU A 499 13.00 24.09 -20.19
N THR A 500 12.74 24.16 -21.50
CA THR A 500 13.15 25.32 -22.31
C THR A 500 12.38 26.58 -21.89
N ARG A 501 11.11 26.47 -21.51
CA ARG A 501 10.31 27.57 -20.95
C ARG A 501 10.92 28.10 -19.65
N HIS A 502 11.27 27.23 -18.71
CA HIS A 502 11.93 27.63 -17.46
C HIS A 502 13.30 28.26 -17.72
N LEU A 503 14.09 27.69 -18.63
CA LEU A 503 15.38 28.28 -19.01
C LEU A 503 15.20 29.68 -19.61
N ALA A 504 14.20 29.88 -20.48
CA ALA A 504 13.92 31.17 -21.10
C ALA A 504 13.53 32.25 -20.06
N VAL A 505 12.73 31.89 -19.06
CA VAL A 505 12.39 32.79 -17.93
C VAL A 505 13.62 33.11 -17.07
N ALA A 506 14.62 32.23 -17.02
CA ALA A 506 15.91 32.49 -16.38
C ALA A 506 16.94 33.19 -17.30
N GLY A 507 16.55 33.62 -18.51
CA GLY A 507 17.45 34.29 -19.45
C GLY A 507 18.44 33.37 -20.18
N ILE A 508 18.13 32.07 -20.26
CA ILE A 508 18.90 31.08 -21.01
C ILE A 508 18.04 30.58 -22.17
N ARG A 509 18.51 30.78 -23.40
CA ARG A 509 17.86 30.24 -24.59
C ARG A 509 18.51 28.91 -24.97
N ALA A 510 17.68 27.88 -25.09
CA ALA A 510 18.08 26.54 -25.52
C ALA A 510 17.46 26.24 -26.89
N GLU A 511 18.30 26.00 -27.91
CA GLU A 511 17.84 25.83 -29.30
C GLU A 511 18.24 24.46 -29.86
N LEU A 512 17.23 23.66 -30.20
CA LEU A 512 17.42 22.38 -30.89
C LEU A 512 17.50 22.62 -32.40
N GLN A 513 18.66 22.34 -33.00
CA GLN A 513 18.88 22.39 -34.45
C GLN A 513 19.35 21.02 -34.96
N GLY A 514 18.45 20.31 -35.64
CA GLY A 514 18.71 18.92 -36.05
C GLY A 514 18.94 18.03 -34.84
N GLU A 515 20.17 17.54 -34.67
CA GLU A 515 20.58 16.68 -33.56
C GLU A 515 21.55 17.37 -32.59
N ARG A 516 21.54 18.70 -32.54
CA ARG A 516 22.40 19.49 -31.64
C ARG A 516 21.56 20.47 -30.85
N LEU A 517 21.87 20.61 -29.57
CA LEU A 517 21.20 21.54 -28.66
C LEU A 517 22.18 22.58 -28.16
N SER A 518 22.02 23.85 -28.57
CA SER A 518 22.88 24.95 -28.14
C SER A 518 22.26 25.76 -27.01
N PHE A 519 23.11 26.33 -26.15
CA PHE A 519 22.70 27.19 -25.04
C PHE A 519 23.37 28.55 -25.15
N ARG A 520 22.63 29.63 -24.92
CA ARG A 520 23.16 31.00 -24.86
C ARG A 520 22.37 31.86 -23.90
N PHE A 521 22.99 32.90 -23.36
CA PHE A 521 22.24 33.92 -22.63
C PHE A 521 21.41 34.77 -23.60
N ALA A 522 20.21 35.12 -23.16
CA ALA A 522 19.27 36.01 -23.83
C ALA A 522 18.46 36.78 -22.78
N PRO A 523 17.85 37.92 -23.11
CA PRO A 523 16.90 38.56 -22.20
C PRO A 523 15.78 37.58 -21.79
N PRO A 524 15.33 37.58 -20.52
CA PRO A 524 14.23 36.73 -20.09
C PRO A 524 12.96 36.93 -20.93
N GLU A 525 12.28 35.85 -21.29
CA GLU A 525 11.00 35.92 -21.99
C GLU A 525 9.83 36.16 -21.01
N GLY A 526 8.88 37.01 -21.40
CA GLY A 526 7.71 37.35 -20.58
C GLY A 526 7.92 38.54 -19.62
N PRO A 527 6.99 38.73 -18.66
CA PRO A 527 7.12 39.78 -17.65
C PRO A 527 8.36 39.56 -16.78
N VAL A 528 9.02 40.65 -16.38
CA VAL A 528 10.22 40.60 -15.53
C VAL A 528 10.05 41.46 -14.29
N LEU A 529 10.56 40.96 -13.16
CA LEU A 529 10.80 41.76 -11.96
C LEU A 529 12.14 42.46 -12.12
N LYS A 530 12.12 43.78 -12.30
CA LYS A 530 13.34 44.60 -12.21
C LYS A 530 13.78 44.68 -10.76
N LEU A 531 15.02 44.27 -10.48
CA LEU A 531 15.55 44.34 -9.13
C LEU A 531 15.88 45.80 -8.80
N ALA A 532 15.45 46.25 -7.64
CA ALA A 532 15.67 47.61 -7.17
C ALA A 532 17.15 47.94 -6.93
N ARG A 533 17.99 46.90 -6.78
CA ARG A 533 19.45 46.96 -6.89
C ARG A 533 19.99 45.71 -7.59
N PRO A 534 21.06 45.83 -8.40
CA PRO A 534 21.79 44.66 -8.89
C PRO A 534 22.34 43.84 -7.73
N ILE A 535 22.19 42.51 -7.80
CA ILE A 535 22.75 41.55 -6.82
C ILE A 535 23.64 40.53 -7.52
N PRO A 536 24.53 39.80 -6.81
CA PRO A 536 25.25 38.69 -7.41
C PRO A 536 24.29 37.62 -7.95
N HIS A 537 24.48 37.19 -9.21
CA HIS A 537 23.64 36.16 -9.80
C HIS A 537 23.77 34.83 -9.02
N PRO A 538 22.66 34.18 -8.57
CA PRO A 538 22.73 32.95 -7.78
C PRO A 538 23.50 31.79 -8.43
N TRP A 539 23.53 31.74 -9.77
CA TRP A 539 24.33 30.79 -10.57
C TRP A 539 25.75 31.26 -10.94
N GLY A 540 26.16 32.49 -10.60
CA GLY A 540 27.55 32.95 -10.73
C GLY A 540 27.95 33.67 -12.03
N TYR A 541 27.00 34.24 -12.79
CA TYR A 541 27.25 34.88 -14.08
C TYR A 541 26.75 36.33 -14.12
N GLY A 542 27.66 37.28 -13.88
CA GLY A 542 27.35 38.72 -13.90
C GLY A 542 26.44 39.20 -12.74
N PRO A 543 26.11 40.50 -12.71
CA PRO A 543 25.09 41.02 -11.81
C PRO A 543 23.69 40.66 -12.31
N LEU A 544 22.85 40.12 -11.43
CA LEU A 544 21.43 39.91 -11.69
C LEU A 544 20.71 41.25 -11.50
N THR A 545 20.12 41.75 -12.58
CA THR A 545 19.38 43.03 -12.61
C THR A 545 17.89 42.85 -12.79
N GLU A 546 17.47 41.72 -13.34
CA GLU A 546 16.08 41.38 -13.61
C GLU A 546 15.87 39.87 -13.48
N VAL A 547 14.65 39.47 -13.10
CA VAL A 547 14.26 38.07 -12.91
C VAL A 547 12.94 37.85 -13.64
N GLY A 548 12.84 36.81 -14.47
CA GLY A 548 11.58 36.47 -15.13
C GLY A 548 10.47 36.14 -14.12
N ALA A 549 9.24 36.54 -14.44
CA ALA A 549 8.10 36.33 -13.56
C ALA A 549 7.66 34.86 -13.57
N CYS A 550 7.45 34.30 -12.37
CA CYS A 550 7.05 32.91 -12.20
C CYS A 550 6.20 32.76 -10.94
N GLU A 551 4.95 33.20 -11.01
CA GLU A 551 4.00 33.20 -9.89
C GLU A 551 3.67 31.80 -9.37
N GLU A 552 3.88 30.78 -10.22
CA GLU A 552 3.72 29.36 -9.91
C GLU A 552 4.77 28.83 -8.90
N VAL A 553 5.88 29.55 -8.69
CA VAL A 553 6.90 29.23 -7.68
C VAL A 553 6.65 30.08 -6.42
N PRO A 554 6.29 29.49 -5.27
CA PRO A 554 5.97 30.25 -4.05
C PRO A 554 7.07 31.24 -3.61
N GLU A 555 8.34 30.87 -3.80
CA GLU A 555 9.50 31.70 -3.49
C GLU A 555 9.54 32.99 -4.32
N TYR A 556 8.86 33.05 -5.47
CA TYR A 556 8.76 34.25 -6.30
C TYR A 556 8.02 35.38 -5.58
N GLY A 557 6.90 35.08 -4.90
CA GLY A 557 6.16 36.07 -4.11
C GLY A 557 7.03 36.69 -3.01
N ALA A 558 7.76 35.83 -2.28
CA ALA A 558 8.70 36.29 -1.26
C ALA A 558 9.86 37.12 -1.83
N LEU A 559 10.29 36.84 -3.07
CA LEU A 559 11.28 37.64 -3.79
C LEU A 559 10.70 39.01 -4.19
N VAL A 560 9.48 39.06 -4.71
CA VAL A 560 8.79 40.32 -5.06
C VAL A 560 8.65 41.22 -3.82
N GLU A 561 8.22 40.66 -2.70
CA GLU A 561 8.09 41.39 -1.43
C GLU A 561 9.43 41.94 -0.93
N ALA A 562 10.48 41.13 -0.98
CA ALA A 562 11.83 41.55 -0.59
C ALA A 562 12.36 42.68 -1.50
N ASN A 563 12.08 42.60 -2.80
CA ASN A 563 12.46 43.63 -3.77
C ASN A 563 11.68 44.94 -3.53
N ALA A 564 10.37 44.88 -3.33
CA ALA A 564 9.56 46.05 -2.99
C ALA A 564 10.00 46.70 -1.67
N ARG A 565 10.42 45.89 -0.69
CA ARG A 565 10.97 46.37 0.59
C ARG A 565 12.26 47.18 0.39
N ILE A 566 13.22 46.69 -0.39
CA ILE A 566 14.45 47.43 -0.64
C ILE A 566 14.18 48.70 -1.43
N GLU A 567 13.27 48.66 -2.41
CA GLU A 567 12.88 49.82 -3.21
C GLU A 567 12.31 50.95 -2.33
N ARG A 568 11.42 50.61 -1.39
CA ARG A 568 10.88 51.57 -0.41
C ARG A 568 11.98 52.17 0.47
N MET A 569 12.91 51.35 0.95
CA MET A 569 14.01 51.81 1.81
C MET A 569 14.99 52.73 1.07
N LEU A 570 15.25 52.48 -0.21
CA LEU A 570 16.06 53.34 -1.07
C LEU A 570 15.36 54.68 -1.33
N LYS A 571 14.04 54.67 -1.56
CA LYS A 571 13.23 55.88 -1.73
C LYS A 571 13.14 56.73 -0.44
N SER A 572 13.13 56.09 0.73
CA SER A 572 13.01 56.77 2.03
C SER A 572 14.34 57.17 2.68
N GLN A 573 15.48 56.99 2.00
CA GLN A 573 16.82 57.26 2.54
C GLN A 573 17.09 56.57 3.90
N ALA A 574 16.66 55.31 4.04
CA ALA A 574 16.85 54.55 5.28
C ALA A 574 18.35 54.37 5.64
N PRO A 575 18.70 54.23 6.94
CA PRO A 575 20.07 53.99 7.37
C PRO A 575 20.77 52.83 6.65
N GLU A 576 22.06 52.99 6.32
CA GLU A 576 22.83 52.05 5.50
C GLU A 576 22.86 50.62 6.08
N SER A 577 22.83 50.48 7.40
CA SER A 577 22.76 49.18 8.09
C SER A 577 21.44 48.43 7.86
N LEU A 578 20.31 49.15 7.76
CA LEU A 578 19.00 48.57 7.48
C LEU A 578 18.86 48.23 5.99
N ALA A 579 19.36 49.09 5.11
CA ALA A 579 19.45 48.83 3.68
C ALA A 579 20.34 47.61 3.39
N GLY A 580 21.47 47.46 4.09
CA GLY A 580 22.35 46.30 4.00
C GLY A 580 21.64 44.99 4.38
N LYS A 581 20.92 44.96 5.52
CA LYS A 581 20.14 43.78 5.94
C LYS A 581 19.06 43.40 4.93
N ALA A 582 18.33 44.39 4.41
CA ALA A 582 17.29 44.14 3.41
C ALA A 582 17.88 43.68 2.06
N LEU A 583 19.07 44.15 1.68
CA LEU A 583 19.78 43.67 0.49
C LEU A 583 20.21 42.20 0.66
N SER A 584 20.78 41.83 1.81
CA SER A 584 21.09 40.42 2.10
C SER A 584 19.85 39.53 2.11
N GLN A 585 18.69 40.06 2.57
CA GLN A 585 17.43 39.35 2.48
C GLN A 585 16.97 39.17 1.03
N LEU A 586 17.11 40.19 0.18
CA LEU A 586 16.83 40.10 -1.26
C LEU A 586 17.70 39.03 -1.92
N GLU A 587 19.00 38.99 -1.62
CA GLU A 587 19.93 37.95 -2.11
C GLU A 587 19.53 36.55 -1.66
N THR A 588 19.12 36.41 -0.38
CA THR A 588 18.68 35.12 0.17
C THR A 588 17.39 34.64 -0.51
N ARG A 589 16.42 35.53 -0.74
CA ARG A 589 15.17 35.20 -1.43
C ARG A 589 15.42 34.90 -2.90
N ALA A 590 16.32 35.62 -3.56
CA ALA A 590 16.72 35.31 -4.94
C ALA A 590 17.37 33.92 -5.02
N ARG A 591 18.27 33.56 -4.11
CA ARG A 591 18.86 32.22 -4.06
C ARG A 591 17.80 31.13 -3.86
N ALA A 592 16.90 31.32 -2.90
CA ALA A 592 15.80 30.39 -2.64
C ALA A 592 14.91 30.21 -3.88
N PHE A 593 14.56 31.32 -4.54
CA PHE A 593 13.83 31.29 -5.81
C PHE A 593 14.57 30.49 -6.88
N PHE A 594 15.84 30.80 -7.18
CA PHE A 594 16.59 30.09 -8.23
C PHE A 594 16.85 28.61 -7.91
N ASP A 595 16.97 28.22 -6.63
CA ASP A 595 17.09 26.83 -6.20
C ASP A 595 15.75 26.06 -6.39
N ALA A 596 14.60 26.70 -6.15
CA ALA A 596 13.27 26.12 -6.37
C ALA A 596 12.85 26.12 -7.85
N PHE A 597 13.15 27.21 -8.55
CA PHE A 597 12.72 27.52 -9.91
C PHE A 597 13.19 26.49 -10.94
N LEU A 598 14.45 26.04 -10.86
CA LEU A 598 14.96 24.97 -11.72
C LEU A 598 15.53 23.83 -10.89
N SER A 599 14.61 23.01 -10.38
CA SER A 599 14.91 21.79 -9.61
C SER A 599 15.36 20.61 -10.49
N PRO A 600 15.97 19.56 -9.90
CA PRO A 600 16.24 18.29 -10.60
C PRO A 600 15.00 17.61 -11.22
N GLY A 601 13.77 18.01 -10.83
CA GLY A 601 12.54 17.50 -11.42
C GLY A 601 12.40 17.83 -12.91
N HIS A 602 12.84 19.01 -13.34
CA HIS A 602 12.68 19.52 -14.72
C HIS A 602 13.56 18.80 -15.76
N VAL A 603 14.50 17.96 -15.33
CA VAL A 603 15.37 17.17 -16.21
C VAL A 603 15.09 15.67 -16.13
N ARG A 604 14.01 15.27 -15.42
CA ARG A 604 13.57 13.87 -15.26
C ARG A 604 12.41 13.55 -16.21
N PHE A 605 12.30 12.27 -16.56
CA PHE A 605 11.15 11.76 -17.27
C PHE A 605 9.94 11.68 -16.33
N ARG A 606 8.86 12.35 -16.72
CA ARG A 606 7.56 12.32 -16.06
C ARG A 606 6.50 12.63 -17.11
N SER A 607 5.48 11.79 -17.22
CA SER A 607 4.41 11.97 -18.22
C SER A 607 3.10 11.40 -17.69
N ARG A 608 2.01 12.16 -17.87
CA ARG A 608 0.65 11.62 -17.78
C ARG A 608 0.23 11.13 -19.16
N LEU A 609 -0.42 9.97 -19.20
CA LEU A 609 -0.65 9.23 -20.44
C LEU A 609 -2.09 9.25 -20.91
N LEU A 610 -2.28 9.66 -22.17
CA LEU A 610 -3.42 9.26 -22.98
C LEU A 610 -3.35 7.76 -23.30
N PHE A 611 -4.49 7.17 -23.72
CA PHE A 611 -4.60 5.75 -24.06
C PHE A 611 -4.12 4.83 -22.94
N SER A 612 -4.52 5.18 -21.71
CA SER A 612 -4.18 4.43 -20.52
C SER A 612 -5.41 4.11 -19.66
N GLY A 613 -5.35 2.99 -18.96
CA GLY A 613 -6.36 2.58 -17.99
C GLY A 613 -5.73 1.94 -16.77
N ARG A 614 -6.54 1.69 -15.74
CA ARG A 614 -6.18 0.90 -14.57
C ARG A 614 -7.40 0.20 -14.01
N ALA A 615 -7.17 -0.96 -13.43
CA ALA A 615 -8.16 -1.67 -12.61
C ALA A 615 -7.44 -2.57 -11.61
N VAL A 616 -8.23 -3.18 -10.72
CA VAL A 616 -7.72 -4.24 -9.83
C VAL A 616 -7.35 -5.46 -10.67
N ILE A 617 -6.27 -6.14 -10.28
CA ILE A 617 -5.89 -7.41 -10.90
C ILE A 617 -6.55 -8.61 -10.19
N ALA A 618 -6.94 -9.61 -10.97
CA ALA A 618 -7.46 -10.89 -10.49
C ALA A 618 -6.89 -12.05 -11.33
N PRO A 619 -6.88 -13.30 -10.83
CA PRO A 619 -6.43 -14.46 -11.60
C PRO A 619 -7.22 -14.64 -12.90
N GLY A 620 -6.51 -14.95 -13.98
CA GLY A 620 -7.05 -15.35 -15.29
C GLY A 620 -6.45 -16.68 -15.74
N ALA A 621 -6.71 -17.76 -15.01
CA ALA A 621 -6.13 -19.08 -15.26
C ALA A 621 -6.63 -19.75 -16.57
N ASP A 622 -7.70 -19.21 -17.15
CA ASP A 622 -8.28 -19.60 -18.44
C ASP A 622 -7.62 -18.90 -19.64
N LEU A 623 -6.78 -17.89 -19.41
CA LEU A 623 -6.04 -17.19 -20.45
C LEU A 623 -4.83 -18.00 -20.92
N ARG A 624 -4.36 -17.71 -22.12
CA ARG A 624 -2.99 -18.08 -22.51
C ARG A 624 -1.98 -17.15 -21.84
N ILE A 625 -0.73 -17.59 -21.70
CA ILE A 625 0.32 -16.76 -21.08
C ILE A 625 0.63 -15.46 -21.86
N ASP A 626 0.37 -15.43 -23.17
CA ASP A 626 0.52 -14.24 -24.01
C ASP A 626 -0.71 -13.30 -23.95
N GLN A 627 -1.73 -13.64 -23.16
CA GLN A 627 -2.98 -12.90 -23.07
C GLN A 627 -3.16 -12.18 -21.73
N VAL A 628 -3.93 -11.09 -21.76
CA VAL A 628 -4.43 -10.39 -20.57
C VAL A 628 -5.92 -10.12 -20.73
N GLY A 629 -6.71 -10.37 -19.70
CA GLY A 629 -8.13 -10.01 -19.75
C GLY A 629 -8.34 -8.55 -19.38
N LEU A 630 -9.03 -7.79 -20.22
CA LEU A 630 -9.37 -6.40 -19.97
C LEU A 630 -10.86 -6.25 -19.68
N ALA A 631 -11.17 -5.52 -18.62
CA ALA A 631 -12.53 -5.08 -18.32
C ALA A 631 -13.15 -4.36 -19.53
N GLU A 632 -14.44 -4.58 -19.77
CA GLU A 632 -15.15 -4.00 -20.91
C GLU A 632 -14.95 -2.48 -21.05
N GLU A 633 -15.04 -1.75 -19.93
CA GLU A 633 -14.88 -0.30 -19.93
C GLU A 633 -13.50 0.14 -20.45
N ILE A 634 -12.44 -0.57 -20.05
CA ILE A 634 -11.07 -0.31 -20.53
C ILE A 634 -10.97 -0.64 -22.02
N ALA A 635 -11.45 -1.82 -22.43
CA ALA A 635 -11.37 -2.27 -23.81
C ALA A 635 -12.08 -1.30 -24.76
N TRP A 636 -13.33 -0.95 -24.48
CA TRP A 636 -14.10 -0.02 -25.31
C TRP A 636 -13.53 1.39 -25.33
N THR A 637 -13.00 1.87 -24.21
CA THR A 637 -12.42 3.23 -24.14
C THR A 637 -11.12 3.31 -24.94
N LEU A 638 -10.17 2.41 -24.70
CA LEU A 638 -8.85 2.46 -25.33
C LEU A 638 -8.91 2.16 -26.83
N PHE A 639 -9.71 1.18 -27.23
CA PHE A 639 -9.82 0.77 -28.63
C PHE A 639 -10.89 1.54 -29.41
N GLY A 640 -11.74 2.35 -28.77
CA GLY A 640 -12.81 3.11 -29.41
C GLY A 640 -12.38 3.84 -30.69
N PRO A 641 -11.29 4.63 -30.67
CA PRO A 641 -10.74 5.26 -31.87
C PRO A 641 -10.36 4.26 -32.98
N LEU A 642 -9.75 3.12 -32.64
CA LEU A 642 -9.35 2.09 -33.59
C LEU A 642 -10.57 1.39 -34.22
N ILE A 643 -11.63 1.15 -33.44
CA ILE A 643 -12.89 0.62 -33.97
C ILE A 643 -13.50 1.62 -34.95
N ALA A 644 -13.56 2.90 -34.58
CA ALA A 644 -14.11 3.96 -35.43
C ALA A 644 -13.40 4.03 -36.78
N ARG A 645 -12.07 3.84 -36.80
CA ARG A 645 -11.27 3.75 -38.03
C ARG A 645 -11.72 2.64 -38.97
N GLU A 646 -12.03 1.46 -38.44
CA GLU A 646 -12.38 0.28 -39.24
C GLU A 646 -13.83 0.24 -39.68
N ILE A 647 -14.76 0.66 -38.81
CA ILE A 647 -16.19 0.60 -39.12
C ILE A 647 -16.72 1.87 -39.78
N LYS A 648 -16.03 3.01 -39.61
CA LYS A 648 -16.39 4.34 -40.14
C LYS A 648 -17.84 4.75 -39.81
N ASN A 649 -18.31 4.35 -38.63
CA ASN A 649 -19.66 4.59 -38.16
C ASN A 649 -19.68 4.74 -36.62
N GLU A 650 -19.59 5.97 -36.14
CA GLU A 650 -19.54 6.28 -34.71
C GLU A 650 -20.79 5.81 -33.94
N LYS A 651 -21.97 5.80 -34.58
CA LYS A 651 -23.20 5.33 -33.93
C LYS A 651 -23.10 3.86 -33.56
N GLU A 652 -22.45 3.04 -34.39
CA GLU A 652 -22.23 1.62 -34.10
C GLU A 652 -21.20 1.40 -32.99
N VAL A 653 -20.15 2.23 -32.90
CA VAL A 653 -19.19 2.19 -31.78
C VAL A 653 -19.91 2.53 -30.48
N ASN A 654 -20.64 3.65 -30.47
CA ASN A 654 -21.32 4.16 -29.27
C ASN A 654 -22.43 3.23 -28.78
N SER A 655 -23.14 2.56 -29.68
CA SER A 655 -24.17 1.56 -29.34
C SER A 655 -23.61 0.16 -29.07
N ARG A 656 -22.29 -0.05 -29.18
CA ARG A 656 -21.62 -1.35 -29.06
C ARG A 656 -22.30 -2.42 -29.92
N SER A 657 -22.51 -2.10 -31.20
CA SER A 657 -23.19 -3.02 -32.14
C SER A 657 -22.46 -4.38 -32.20
N LYS A 658 -23.15 -5.43 -32.66
CA LYS A 658 -22.53 -6.75 -32.87
C LYS A 658 -21.30 -6.66 -33.77
N ARG A 659 -21.37 -5.84 -34.83
CA ARG A 659 -20.26 -5.59 -35.75
C ARG A 659 -19.11 -4.87 -35.04
N ALA A 660 -19.38 -3.81 -34.28
CA ALA A 660 -18.36 -3.10 -33.51
C ALA A 660 -17.68 -4.01 -32.47
N THR A 661 -18.44 -4.89 -31.81
CA THR A 661 -17.92 -5.88 -30.86
C THR A 661 -16.98 -6.88 -31.54
N GLN A 662 -17.37 -7.41 -32.70
CA GLN A 662 -16.52 -8.31 -33.50
C GLN A 662 -15.24 -7.60 -33.98
N THR A 663 -15.35 -6.33 -34.38
CA THR A 663 -14.18 -5.51 -34.74
C THR A 663 -13.27 -5.27 -33.54
N LEU A 664 -13.82 -4.99 -32.36
CA LEU A 664 -13.04 -4.85 -31.12
C LEU A 664 -12.27 -6.13 -30.80
N ASP A 665 -12.95 -7.28 -30.82
CA ASP A 665 -12.31 -8.59 -30.56
C ASP A 665 -11.17 -8.86 -31.56
N ALA A 666 -11.37 -8.57 -32.85
CA ALA A 666 -10.35 -8.74 -33.88
C ALA A 666 -9.17 -7.77 -33.73
N LEU A 667 -9.43 -6.52 -33.33
CA LEU A 667 -8.40 -5.51 -33.03
C LEU A 667 -7.56 -5.94 -31.82
N MET A 668 -8.22 -6.31 -30.73
CA MET A 668 -7.58 -6.77 -29.50
C MET A 668 -6.68 -7.99 -29.77
N ALA A 669 -7.17 -8.97 -30.55
CA ALA A 669 -6.40 -10.17 -30.88
C ALA A 669 -5.10 -9.91 -31.69
N ARG A 670 -4.98 -8.79 -32.41
CA ARG A 670 -3.78 -8.44 -33.19
C ARG A 670 -2.94 -7.31 -32.60
N SER A 671 -3.43 -6.65 -31.56
CA SER A 671 -2.72 -5.57 -30.88
C SER A 671 -2.03 -6.07 -29.62
N TRP A 672 -0.94 -5.42 -29.26
CA TRP A 672 -0.30 -5.53 -27.96
C TRP A 672 -0.80 -4.40 -27.05
N VAL A 673 -1.08 -4.73 -25.80
CA VAL A 673 -1.19 -3.77 -24.70
C VAL A 673 -0.07 -4.04 -23.71
N ILE A 674 0.41 -2.99 -23.05
CA ILE A 674 1.44 -3.10 -22.03
C ILE A 674 0.77 -3.00 -20.66
N LEU A 675 0.89 -4.06 -19.87
CA LEU A 675 0.52 -4.06 -18.46
C LEU A 675 1.70 -3.55 -17.64
N PHE A 676 1.43 -2.59 -16.77
CA PHE A 676 2.39 -2.02 -15.83
C PHE A 676 1.89 -2.17 -14.39
N ARG A 677 2.72 -2.76 -13.52
CA ARG A 677 2.48 -2.80 -12.07
C ARG A 677 3.62 -2.11 -11.32
N ALA A 678 3.27 -1.13 -10.49
CA ALA A 678 4.20 -0.42 -9.64
C ALA A 678 4.56 -1.25 -8.38
N PRO A 679 5.76 -1.06 -7.80
CA PRO A 679 6.85 -0.20 -8.27
C PRO A 679 7.64 -0.83 -9.44
N ALA A 680 8.18 0.02 -10.32
CA ALA A 680 9.01 -0.39 -11.45
C ALA A 680 10.46 -0.72 -11.00
N LEU A 681 10.67 -1.90 -10.41
CA LEU A 681 11.98 -2.32 -9.89
C LEU A 681 12.83 -3.10 -10.89
N SER A 682 12.21 -3.64 -11.95
CA SER A 682 12.87 -4.41 -13.00
C SER A 682 12.12 -4.25 -14.32
N PRO A 683 12.73 -4.61 -15.47
CA PRO A 683 12.05 -4.63 -16.76
C PRO A 683 10.73 -5.41 -16.78
N THR A 684 10.60 -6.46 -15.96
CA THR A 684 9.41 -7.33 -15.94
C THR A 684 8.18 -6.66 -15.32
N ALA A 685 8.33 -5.48 -14.70
CA ALA A 685 7.21 -4.64 -14.29
C ALA A 685 6.35 -4.19 -15.49
N PHE A 686 6.92 -4.19 -16.70
CA PHE A 686 6.21 -3.95 -17.96
C PHE A 686 6.14 -5.24 -18.77
N LEU A 687 4.94 -5.79 -18.93
CA LEU A 687 4.68 -6.96 -19.77
C LEU A 687 3.68 -6.64 -20.88
N ALA A 688 4.00 -6.99 -22.11
CA ALA A 688 3.10 -6.88 -23.23
C ALA A 688 2.28 -8.16 -23.42
N PHE A 689 0.98 -8.00 -23.66
CA PHE A 689 0.02 -9.08 -23.87
C PHE A 689 -0.94 -8.75 -25.02
N HIS A 690 -1.52 -9.80 -25.61
CA HIS A 690 -2.72 -9.69 -26.43
C HIS A 690 -3.95 -9.58 -25.52
N PRO A 691 -4.71 -8.47 -25.57
CA PRO A 691 -5.86 -8.32 -24.70
C PRO A 691 -7.04 -9.20 -25.15
N VAL A 692 -7.84 -9.65 -24.18
CA VAL A 692 -9.10 -10.38 -24.37
C VAL A 692 -10.17 -9.67 -23.56
N ARG A 693 -11.38 -9.48 -24.09
CA ARG A 693 -12.45 -8.84 -23.32
C ARG A 693 -12.91 -9.72 -22.16
N GLN A 694 -13.11 -9.09 -21.01
CA GLN A 694 -13.68 -9.71 -19.82
C GLN A 694 -14.94 -8.95 -19.40
N PRO A 695 -16.01 -9.67 -19.01
CA PRO A 695 -17.27 -9.06 -18.61
C PRO A 695 -17.22 -8.42 -17.21
N ASP A 696 -16.24 -8.79 -16.39
CA ASP A 696 -16.02 -8.19 -15.08
C ASP A 696 -15.19 -6.88 -15.16
N ARG A 697 -14.96 -6.24 -14.01
CA ARG A 697 -14.24 -4.97 -13.89
C ARG A 697 -12.77 -5.12 -13.47
N ALA A 698 -12.25 -6.34 -13.48
CA ALA A 698 -10.87 -6.62 -13.13
C ALA A 698 -10.02 -6.78 -14.40
N ILE A 699 -8.71 -6.61 -14.24
CA ILE A 699 -7.73 -7.09 -15.21
C ILE A 699 -7.39 -8.53 -14.84
N ARG A 700 -7.59 -9.46 -15.77
CA ARG A 700 -7.28 -10.88 -15.57
C ARG A 700 -5.84 -11.16 -15.98
N LEU A 701 -5.01 -11.55 -15.02
CA LEU A 701 -3.60 -11.87 -15.24
C LEU A 701 -3.38 -13.39 -15.16
N HIS A 702 -2.68 -13.93 -16.14
CA HIS A 702 -2.31 -15.34 -16.14
C HIS A 702 -1.39 -15.67 -14.94
N PRO A 703 -1.64 -16.76 -14.18
CA PRO A 703 -0.83 -17.13 -13.01
C PRO A 703 0.69 -17.20 -13.24
N LEU A 704 1.15 -17.70 -14.40
CA LEU A 704 2.58 -17.76 -14.73
C LEU A 704 3.25 -16.38 -14.86
N ALA A 705 2.50 -15.31 -15.12
CA ALA A 705 3.04 -13.96 -15.23
C ALA A 705 3.14 -13.24 -13.87
N CYS A 706 2.58 -13.82 -12.80
CA CYS A 706 2.46 -13.15 -11.50
C CYS A 706 3.81 -12.87 -10.85
N GLU A 707 4.77 -13.80 -10.91
CA GLU A 707 6.10 -13.61 -10.32
C GLU A 707 6.86 -12.46 -11.00
N MET A 708 6.79 -12.39 -12.33
CA MET A 708 7.39 -11.30 -13.12
C MET A 708 6.80 -9.92 -12.80
N GLN A 709 5.50 -9.87 -12.50
CA GLN A 709 4.77 -8.65 -12.13
C GLN A 709 4.75 -8.38 -10.62
N ASN A 710 5.34 -9.28 -9.81
CA ASN A 710 5.24 -9.27 -8.35
C ASN A 710 3.79 -9.19 -7.83
N ALA A 711 2.86 -9.85 -8.52
CA ALA A 711 1.42 -9.81 -8.24
C ALA A 711 1.00 -10.95 -7.29
N ASP A 712 0.22 -10.62 -6.25
CA ASP A 712 -0.29 -11.59 -5.27
C ASP A 712 -1.82 -11.61 -5.15
N PHE A 713 -2.53 -10.73 -5.87
CA PHE A 713 -3.99 -10.59 -5.86
C PHE A 713 -4.59 -10.19 -4.51
N ASP A 714 -3.90 -9.31 -3.77
CA ASP A 714 -4.39 -8.79 -2.50
C ASP A 714 -5.29 -7.54 -2.63
N GLY A 715 -5.58 -7.06 -3.85
CA GLY A 715 -6.32 -5.82 -4.13
C GLY A 715 -5.53 -4.74 -4.86
N ASP A 716 -4.33 -5.09 -5.32
CA ASP A 716 -3.48 -4.27 -6.17
C ASP A 716 -4.15 -3.81 -7.47
N GLN A 717 -3.68 -2.67 -7.97
CA GLN A 717 -4.04 -2.17 -9.30
C GLN A 717 -2.88 -2.36 -10.27
N ALA A 718 -3.21 -2.62 -11.53
CA ALA A 718 -2.28 -2.52 -12.63
C ALA A 718 -2.78 -1.50 -13.65
N ALA A 719 -1.85 -0.82 -14.29
CA ALA A 719 -2.09 0.07 -15.41
C ALA A 719 -2.04 -0.72 -16.73
N VAL A 720 -2.88 -0.35 -17.68
CA VAL A 720 -2.88 -0.86 -19.05
C VAL A 720 -2.60 0.30 -19.97
N LEU A 721 -1.58 0.18 -20.80
CA LEU A 721 -1.17 1.17 -21.78
C LEU A 721 -1.40 0.59 -23.18
N LEU A 722 -2.04 1.35 -24.07
CA LEU A 722 -2.22 0.94 -25.46
C LEU A 722 -1.27 1.74 -26.36
N PRO A 723 -0.20 1.12 -26.87
CA PRO A 723 0.60 1.69 -27.95
C PRO A 723 -0.27 1.95 -29.19
N VAL A 724 -0.11 3.10 -29.85
CA VAL A 724 -0.96 3.48 -31.01
C VAL A 724 -0.18 3.59 -32.32
N THR A 725 1.14 3.75 -32.24
CA THR A 725 2.08 3.73 -33.37
C THR A 725 2.48 2.30 -33.71
N GLU A 726 2.75 2.03 -34.99
CA GLU A 726 3.20 0.70 -35.44
C GLU A 726 4.59 0.33 -34.87
N ALA A 727 5.45 1.33 -34.68
CA ALA A 727 6.78 1.13 -34.12
C ALA A 727 6.74 0.61 -32.68
N ALA A 728 5.92 1.24 -31.83
CA ALA A 728 5.77 0.82 -30.44
C ALA A 728 4.96 -0.47 -30.29
N GLN A 729 3.93 -0.70 -31.14
CA GLN A 729 3.21 -1.98 -31.19
C GLN A 729 4.15 -3.17 -31.46
N ARG A 730 5.05 -3.03 -32.44
CA ARG A 730 6.06 -4.06 -32.76
C ARG A 730 7.06 -4.24 -31.61
N GLU A 731 7.63 -3.14 -31.11
CA GLU A 731 8.63 -3.20 -30.05
C GLU A 731 8.06 -3.77 -28.74
N ALA A 732 6.80 -3.48 -28.39
CA ALA A 732 6.12 -4.06 -27.25
C ALA A 732 6.09 -5.60 -27.34
N GLY A 733 5.69 -6.16 -28.49
CA GLY A 733 5.70 -7.60 -28.70
C GLY A 733 7.11 -8.22 -28.66
N GLU A 734 8.09 -7.57 -29.29
CA GLU A 734 9.47 -8.07 -29.39
C GLU A 734 10.26 -7.99 -28.07
N ARG A 735 10.05 -6.93 -27.28
CA ARG A 735 10.90 -6.59 -26.11
C ARG A 735 10.20 -6.76 -24.77
N LEU A 736 8.88 -6.55 -24.72
CA LEU A 736 8.12 -6.49 -23.48
C LEU A 736 7.18 -7.68 -23.29
N SER A 737 6.93 -8.53 -24.29
CA SER A 737 6.21 -9.79 -24.07
C SER A 737 6.99 -10.72 -23.14
N VAL A 738 6.32 -11.68 -22.50
CA VAL A 738 6.99 -12.69 -21.64
C VAL A 738 8.10 -13.42 -22.43
N ALA A 739 7.82 -13.76 -23.70
CA ALA A 739 8.80 -14.38 -24.59
C ALA A 739 9.95 -13.42 -24.94
N GLY A 740 9.68 -12.14 -25.16
CA GLY A 740 10.70 -11.12 -25.42
C GLY A 740 11.66 -10.90 -24.23
N HIS A 741 11.12 -10.91 -23.01
CA HIS A 741 11.93 -10.88 -21.79
C HIS A 741 12.79 -12.13 -21.65
N LEU A 742 12.23 -13.33 -21.86
CA LEU A 742 12.99 -14.59 -21.83
C LEU A 742 14.08 -14.67 -22.92
N ALA A 743 13.80 -14.16 -24.12
CA ALA A 743 14.78 -14.12 -25.19
C ALA A 743 15.95 -13.19 -24.87
N ARG A 744 15.70 -12.09 -24.12
CA ARG A 744 16.72 -11.16 -23.65
C ARG A 744 17.50 -11.71 -22.46
N ASP A 745 16.80 -12.36 -21.53
CA ASP A 745 17.36 -12.94 -20.31
C ASP A 745 16.76 -14.34 -20.05
N PRO A 746 17.43 -15.41 -20.51
CA PRO A 746 17.00 -16.78 -20.31
C PRO A 746 16.87 -17.21 -18.84
N GLU A 747 17.54 -16.54 -17.89
CA GLU A 747 17.43 -16.87 -16.45
C GLU A 747 16.04 -16.56 -15.90
N LEU A 748 15.26 -15.70 -16.58
CA LEU A 748 13.87 -15.42 -16.23
C LEU A 748 12.95 -16.64 -16.36
N ILE A 749 13.40 -17.75 -16.95
CA ILE A 749 12.64 -19.02 -16.96
C ILE A 749 12.27 -19.49 -15.56
N ARG A 750 13.07 -19.14 -14.55
CA ARG A 750 12.80 -19.42 -13.13
C ARG A 750 11.57 -18.70 -12.58
N ALA A 751 11.08 -17.67 -13.26
CA ALA A 751 9.91 -16.87 -12.87
C ALA A 751 8.61 -17.36 -13.52
N VAL A 752 8.68 -18.27 -14.49
CA VAL A 752 7.52 -18.82 -15.20
C VAL A 752 7.37 -20.35 -15.11
N PRO A 753 7.85 -21.09 -14.09
CA PRO A 753 7.41 -22.46 -13.87
C PRO A 753 6.00 -22.50 -13.25
N PRO A 754 5.31 -23.65 -13.26
CA PRO A 754 4.13 -23.85 -12.40
C PRO A 754 4.45 -23.47 -10.94
N ARG A 755 3.44 -22.99 -10.20
CA ARG A 755 3.56 -22.60 -8.78
C ARG A 755 2.33 -23.01 -7.98
N MET A 756 2.40 -22.89 -6.66
CA MET A 756 1.24 -23.06 -5.76
C MET A 756 0.61 -24.45 -5.90
N ASP A 757 -0.72 -24.51 -5.82
CA ASP A 757 -1.55 -25.67 -6.05
C ASP A 757 -1.16 -26.45 -7.31
N ALA A 758 -0.69 -25.80 -8.38
CA ALA A 758 -0.24 -26.51 -9.57
C ALA A 758 0.99 -27.38 -9.29
N VAL A 759 2.01 -26.86 -8.59
CA VAL A 759 3.19 -27.66 -8.19
C VAL A 759 2.78 -28.73 -7.19
N PHE A 760 1.92 -28.40 -6.24
CA PHE A 760 1.42 -29.39 -5.27
C PHE A 760 0.71 -30.55 -5.97
N GLY A 761 -0.16 -30.26 -6.95
CA GLY A 761 -0.85 -31.26 -7.75
C GLY A 761 0.10 -32.11 -8.59
N LEU A 762 1.10 -31.51 -9.24
CA LEU A 762 2.14 -32.24 -9.99
C LEU A 762 2.99 -33.13 -9.07
N ALA A 763 3.38 -32.63 -7.90
CA ALA A 763 4.12 -33.38 -6.91
C ALA A 763 3.32 -34.60 -6.43
N ASN A 764 2.04 -34.42 -6.10
CA ASN A 764 1.16 -35.53 -5.73
C ASN A 764 0.97 -36.54 -6.88
N LEU A 765 0.82 -36.09 -8.13
CA LEU A 765 0.75 -37.00 -9.28
C LEU A 765 2.02 -37.84 -9.44
N SER A 766 3.18 -37.22 -9.23
CA SER A 766 4.49 -37.86 -9.40
C SER A 766 4.79 -38.98 -8.39
N LEU A 767 4.01 -39.07 -7.30
CA LEU A 767 4.07 -40.21 -6.36
C LEU A 767 3.72 -41.55 -7.03
N SER A 768 3.03 -41.51 -8.18
CA SER A 768 2.74 -42.69 -8.99
C SER A 768 3.63 -42.74 -10.24
N PRO A 769 4.14 -43.92 -10.65
CA PRO A 769 4.91 -44.06 -11.88
C PRO A 769 4.15 -43.56 -13.13
N GLY A 770 2.83 -43.79 -13.17
CA GLY A 770 1.98 -43.33 -14.26
C GLY A 770 1.87 -41.81 -14.32
N GLY A 771 1.69 -41.15 -13.18
CA GLY A 771 1.64 -39.69 -13.09
C GLY A 771 2.98 -39.04 -13.42
N LEU A 772 4.11 -39.62 -12.98
CA LEU A 772 5.43 -39.13 -13.38
C LEU A 772 5.65 -39.24 -14.89
N GLN A 773 5.25 -40.35 -15.52
CA GLN A 773 5.34 -40.52 -16.97
C GLN A 773 4.45 -39.52 -17.72
N GLU A 774 3.27 -39.21 -17.17
CA GLU A 774 2.39 -38.17 -17.70
C GLU A 774 3.07 -36.79 -17.68
N ILE A 775 3.69 -36.42 -16.56
CA ILE A 775 4.42 -35.15 -16.41
C ILE A 775 5.57 -35.05 -17.42
N ARG A 776 6.37 -36.11 -17.58
CA ARG A 776 7.48 -36.16 -18.55
C ARG A 776 6.99 -36.01 -19.99
N LYS A 777 5.86 -36.64 -20.31
CA LYS A 777 5.23 -36.51 -21.62
C LYS A 777 4.77 -35.08 -21.89
N LEU A 778 4.17 -34.41 -20.90
CA LEU A 778 3.77 -33.00 -21.02
C LEU A 778 4.99 -32.06 -21.14
N ALA A 779 6.05 -32.34 -20.37
CA ALA A 779 7.30 -31.59 -20.44
C ALA A 779 8.02 -31.73 -21.80
N GLY A 780 7.82 -32.87 -22.49
CA GLY A 780 8.54 -33.17 -23.73
C GLY A 780 10.04 -33.38 -23.53
N THR A 781 10.44 -33.68 -22.29
CA THR A 781 11.82 -33.96 -21.84
C THR A 781 11.75 -34.79 -20.56
N GLU A 782 12.88 -35.35 -20.15
CA GLU A 782 12.98 -35.99 -18.84
C GLU A 782 12.79 -34.96 -17.73
N VAL A 783 12.03 -35.34 -16.70
CA VAL A 783 11.83 -34.55 -15.48
C VAL A 783 12.36 -35.38 -14.32
N GLU A 784 13.40 -34.86 -13.68
CA GLU A 784 14.00 -35.47 -12.50
C GLU A 784 13.06 -35.35 -11.29
N THR A 785 13.28 -36.22 -10.30
CA THR A 785 12.57 -36.21 -9.03
C THR A 785 13.55 -36.10 -7.87
N GLU A 786 13.17 -35.35 -6.85
CA GLU A 786 13.88 -35.29 -5.57
C GLU A 786 13.02 -36.04 -4.55
N GLU A 787 13.59 -37.02 -3.84
CA GLU A 787 12.83 -37.88 -2.89
C GLU A 787 11.56 -38.54 -3.49
N GLY A 788 11.59 -38.85 -4.79
CA GLY A 788 10.48 -39.48 -5.48
C GLY A 788 9.34 -38.54 -5.88
N ILE A 789 9.51 -37.22 -5.74
CA ILE A 789 8.54 -36.22 -6.19
C ILE A 789 9.13 -35.23 -7.19
N VAL A 790 8.26 -34.69 -8.04
CA VAL A 790 8.57 -33.51 -8.87
C VAL A 790 8.53 -32.27 -7.98
N THR A 791 9.56 -31.41 -8.09
CA THR A 791 9.67 -30.17 -7.33
C THR A 791 9.68 -28.97 -8.27
N ARG A 792 9.44 -27.77 -7.74
CA ARG A 792 9.55 -26.52 -8.51
C ARG A 792 10.94 -26.41 -9.15
N ARG A 793 11.99 -26.88 -8.48
CA ARG A 793 13.36 -26.89 -9.01
C ARG A 793 13.46 -27.83 -10.23
N THR A 794 13.02 -29.08 -10.12
CA THR A 794 13.14 -30.03 -11.24
C THR A 794 12.29 -29.63 -12.45
N LEU A 795 11.16 -28.93 -12.21
CA LEU A 795 10.38 -28.28 -13.27
C LEU A 795 11.13 -27.13 -13.95
N ILE A 796 11.84 -26.27 -13.20
CA ILE A 796 12.67 -25.20 -13.77
C ILE A 796 13.78 -25.80 -14.64
N ASP A 797 14.43 -26.86 -14.18
CA ASP A 797 15.52 -27.49 -14.92
C ASP A 797 15.01 -28.14 -16.23
N ALA A 798 13.85 -28.79 -16.21
CA ALA A 798 13.19 -29.27 -17.42
C ALA A 798 12.81 -28.13 -18.39
N LEU A 799 12.26 -27.03 -17.86
CA LEU A 799 11.91 -25.85 -18.67
C LEU A 799 13.14 -25.16 -19.26
N ARG A 800 14.28 -25.15 -18.55
CA ARG A 800 15.58 -24.68 -19.08
C ARG A 800 16.03 -25.54 -20.26
N THR A 801 15.88 -26.86 -20.17
CA THR A 801 16.17 -27.76 -21.29
C THR A 801 15.29 -27.45 -22.51
N VAL A 802 13.99 -27.27 -22.31
CA VAL A 802 13.06 -26.92 -23.40
C VAL A 802 13.39 -25.54 -23.98
N LEU A 803 13.68 -24.55 -23.13
CA LEU A 803 14.06 -23.20 -23.56
C LEU A 803 15.31 -23.21 -24.44
N ALA A 804 16.35 -23.95 -24.03
CA ALA A 804 17.59 -24.07 -24.79
C ALA A 804 17.40 -24.84 -26.11
N ARG A 805 16.52 -25.85 -26.14
CA ARG A 805 16.28 -26.71 -27.31
C ARG A 805 15.35 -26.07 -28.33
N ASP A 806 14.23 -25.52 -27.88
CA ASP A 806 13.08 -25.15 -28.71
C ASP A 806 12.70 -23.66 -28.63
N GLY A 807 13.35 -22.88 -27.76
CA GLY A 807 13.14 -21.45 -27.60
C GLY A 807 12.01 -21.06 -26.62
N ALA A 808 11.86 -19.74 -26.40
CA ALA A 808 11.00 -19.18 -25.36
C ALA A 808 9.53 -19.56 -25.52
N THR A 809 8.97 -19.43 -26.72
CA THR A 809 7.55 -19.77 -26.98
C THR A 809 7.24 -21.20 -26.58
N LYS A 810 8.11 -22.16 -26.94
CA LYS A 810 7.85 -23.56 -26.64
C LYS A 810 7.97 -23.88 -25.15
N ALA A 811 8.95 -23.29 -24.46
CA ALA A 811 9.09 -23.43 -23.02
C ALA A 811 7.86 -22.88 -22.27
N LEU A 812 7.30 -21.76 -22.74
CA LEU A 812 6.08 -21.18 -22.18
C LEU A 812 4.85 -22.08 -22.40
N GLU A 813 4.66 -22.65 -23.61
CA GLU A 813 3.59 -23.62 -23.87
C GLU A 813 3.67 -24.84 -22.95
N VAL A 814 4.88 -25.37 -22.74
CA VAL A 814 5.11 -26.51 -21.85
C VAL A 814 4.77 -26.13 -20.41
N SER A 815 5.22 -24.96 -19.95
CA SER A 815 4.91 -24.48 -18.60
C SER A 815 3.40 -24.30 -18.39
N GLU A 816 2.69 -23.72 -19.36
CA GLU A 816 1.24 -23.55 -19.32
C GLU A 816 0.52 -24.91 -19.23
N GLY A 817 0.94 -25.89 -20.04
CA GLY A 817 0.40 -27.25 -20.01
C GLY A 817 0.61 -27.96 -18.67
N LEU A 818 1.82 -27.86 -18.10
CA LEU A 818 2.14 -28.40 -16.79
C LEU A 818 1.32 -27.72 -15.69
N MET A 819 1.18 -26.40 -15.75
CA MET A 819 0.41 -25.64 -14.76
C MET A 819 -1.07 -26.00 -14.78
N ARG A 820 -1.68 -26.08 -15.96
CA ARG A 820 -3.08 -26.51 -16.12
C ARG A 820 -3.30 -27.89 -15.53
N ARG A 821 -2.44 -28.86 -15.89
CA ARG A 821 -2.56 -30.23 -15.38
C ARG A 821 -2.37 -30.32 -13.86
N GLY A 822 -1.44 -29.54 -13.33
CA GLY A 822 -1.22 -29.41 -11.89
C GLY A 822 -2.45 -28.92 -11.14
N PHE A 823 -3.10 -27.87 -11.63
CA PHE A 823 -4.34 -27.36 -11.03
C PHE A 823 -5.48 -28.38 -11.10
N GLU A 824 -5.65 -29.05 -12.24
CA GLU A 824 -6.65 -30.12 -12.38
C GLU A 824 -6.42 -31.23 -11.35
N ALA A 825 -5.17 -31.63 -11.14
CA ALA A 825 -4.82 -32.60 -10.11
C ALA A 825 -5.20 -32.07 -8.72
N ALA A 826 -4.72 -30.88 -8.35
CA ALA A 826 -4.92 -30.30 -7.02
C ALA A 826 -6.40 -30.11 -6.65
N LYS A 827 -7.24 -29.64 -7.58
CA LYS A 827 -8.68 -29.45 -7.37
C LYS A 827 -9.41 -30.74 -7.02
N THR A 828 -8.95 -31.88 -7.54
CA THR A 828 -9.57 -33.20 -7.29
C THR A 828 -9.12 -33.88 -6.01
N LEU A 829 -8.10 -33.35 -5.31
CA LEU A 829 -7.56 -33.97 -4.09
C LEU A 829 -8.36 -33.60 -2.84
N GLY A 830 -8.77 -32.33 -2.71
CA GLY A 830 -9.33 -31.80 -1.45
C GLY A 830 -8.31 -31.75 -0.31
N ALA A 831 -7.01 -31.72 -0.62
CA ALA A 831 -5.95 -31.70 0.37
C ALA A 831 -6.02 -30.44 1.22
N SER A 832 -5.67 -30.54 2.50
CA SER A 832 -5.88 -29.46 3.47
C SER A 832 -4.87 -29.55 4.62
N MET A 833 -4.89 -28.56 5.51
CA MET A 833 -4.10 -28.56 6.74
C MET A 833 -4.96 -29.07 7.88
N ASN A 834 -4.48 -30.07 8.62
CA ASN A 834 -5.11 -30.57 9.84
C ASN A 834 -5.08 -29.48 10.94
N PRO A 835 -6.21 -29.16 11.61
CA PRO A 835 -6.24 -28.15 12.67
C PRO A 835 -5.46 -28.61 13.93
N PHE A 836 -5.09 -29.88 14.01
CA PHE A 836 -4.26 -30.50 15.04
C PHE A 836 -2.98 -31.07 14.41
N LEU A 837 -2.40 -30.37 13.44
CA LEU A 837 -1.23 -30.79 12.65
C LEU A 837 -0.17 -31.51 13.49
N GLY A 838 0.18 -32.74 13.11
CA GLY A 838 1.24 -33.53 13.74
C GLY A 838 0.92 -34.00 15.16
N ALA A 839 -0.34 -33.96 15.60
CA ALA A 839 -0.74 -34.39 16.94
C ALA A 839 -0.46 -35.86 17.22
N ASN A 840 -0.40 -36.69 16.18
CA ASN A 840 -0.09 -38.12 16.30
C ASN A 840 1.41 -38.43 16.20
N LEU A 841 2.26 -37.41 16.00
CA LEU A 841 3.70 -37.60 15.86
C LEU A 841 4.39 -37.55 17.23
N SER A 842 5.24 -38.54 17.51
CA SER A 842 6.08 -38.54 18.72
C SER A 842 7.21 -37.54 18.59
N GLN A 843 7.17 -36.52 19.43
CA GLN A 843 8.08 -35.38 19.42
C GLN A 843 9.35 -35.67 20.25
N PRO A 844 10.56 -35.24 19.81
CA PRO A 844 11.73 -35.20 20.68
C PRO A 844 11.44 -34.40 21.97
N PRO A 845 12.02 -34.77 23.13
CA PRO A 845 11.79 -34.08 24.38
C PRO A 845 12.40 -32.68 24.38
N ALA A 846 11.66 -31.69 24.88
CA ALA A 846 12.15 -30.31 24.98
C ALA A 846 13.23 -30.17 26.07
N PRO A 847 14.13 -29.18 25.97
CA PRO A 847 15.09 -28.87 27.02
C PRO A 847 14.42 -28.56 28.37
N GLU A 848 15.03 -28.99 29.47
CA GLU A 848 14.54 -28.72 30.83
C GLU A 848 14.92 -27.31 31.34
N THR A 849 15.84 -26.64 30.66
CA THR A 849 16.36 -25.32 31.07
C THR A 849 16.01 -24.24 30.05
N ASP A 850 16.12 -22.99 30.47
CA ASP A 850 15.94 -21.81 29.61
C ASP A 850 17.23 -21.36 28.91
N ASP A 851 18.23 -22.25 28.84
CA ASP A 851 19.49 -22.01 28.15
C ASP A 851 19.24 -21.79 26.64
N PRO A 852 19.53 -20.59 26.10
CA PRO A 852 19.35 -20.28 24.68
C PRO A 852 20.01 -21.27 23.74
N ASP A 853 21.19 -21.78 24.08
CA ASP A 853 21.96 -22.69 23.22
C ASP A 853 21.31 -24.08 23.15
N GLN A 854 20.69 -24.54 24.24
CA GLN A 854 19.93 -25.79 24.26
C GLN A 854 18.65 -25.70 23.42
N TRP A 855 17.96 -24.55 23.46
CA TRP A 855 16.78 -24.31 22.63
C TRP A 855 17.13 -24.21 21.14
N GLU A 856 18.29 -23.65 20.81
CA GLU A 856 18.80 -23.62 19.44
C GLU A 856 19.18 -25.02 18.94
N ALA A 857 19.87 -25.82 19.76
CA ALA A 857 20.17 -27.22 19.44
C ALA A 857 18.91 -28.07 19.27
N TYR A 858 17.92 -27.89 20.15
CA TYR A 858 16.62 -28.56 20.06
C TYR A 858 15.87 -28.19 18.78
N ARG A 859 15.97 -26.93 18.31
CA ARG A 859 15.38 -26.51 17.03
C ARG A 859 15.95 -27.32 15.86
N GLU A 860 17.27 -27.51 15.82
CA GLU A 860 17.94 -28.30 14.77
C GLU A 860 17.57 -29.79 14.85
N GLU A 861 17.53 -30.38 16.06
CA GLU A 861 17.07 -31.76 16.27
C GLU A 861 15.64 -31.95 15.74
N ARG A 862 14.75 -31.02 16.09
CA ARG A 862 13.36 -31.04 15.65
C ARG A 862 13.21 -30.84 14.15
N PHE A 863 14.08 -30.07 13.52
CA PHE A 863 14.10 -29.91 12.07
C PHE A 863 14.45 -31.23 11.38
N GLY A 864 15.50 -31.92 11.86
CA GLY A 864 15.87 -33.26 11.37
C GLY A 864 14.78 -34.31 11.60
N TRP A 865 14.13 -34.28 12.77
CA TRP A 865 12.99 -35.14 13.09
C TRP A 865 11.79 -34.90 12.16
N ALA A 866 11.41 -33.65 11.91
CA ALA A 866 10.27 -33.35 11.04
C ALA A 866 10.53 -33.89 9.62
N HIS A 867 11.77 -33.86 9.15
CA HIS A 867 12.16 -34.37 7.84
C HIS A 867 12.09 -35.91 7.74
N SER A 868 12.20 -36.62 8.86
CA SER A 868 12.06 -38.08 8.90
C SER A 868 10.62 -38.57 9.11
N CYS A 869 9.67 -37.66 9.36
CA CYS A 869 8.28 -38.01 9.65
C CYS A 869 7.44 -38.31 8.41
N GLY A 870 6.84 -39.52 8.39
CA GLY A 870 5.67 -39.88 7.57
C GLY A 870 5.90 -40.07 6.07
N GLU A 871 4.88 -40.61 5.40
CA GLU A 871 4.77 -40.61 3.94
C GLU A 871 4.02 -39.35 3.48
N PHE A 872 4.26 -38.90 2.24
CA PHE A 872 3.57 -37.74 1.66
C PHE A 872 2.05 -37.90 1.55
N SER A 873 1.57 -39.14 1.51
CA SER A 873 0.16 -39.52 1.39
C SER A 873 -0.65 -39.35 2.69
N ASP A 874 0.01 -39.09 3.82
CA ASP A 874 -0.66 -38.91 5.10
C ASP A 874 -1.49 -37.62 5.17
N ASN A 875 -2.72 -37.74 5.69
CA ASN A 875 -3.71 -36.67 5.84
C ASN A 875 -3.39 -35.71 7.01
N ASP A 876 -2.42 -36.05 7.88
CA ASP A 876 -1.99 -35.18 8.97
C ASP A 876 -0.80 -34.32 8.54
N PHE A 877 0.43 -34.85 8.64
CA PHE A 877 1.64 -34.08 8.35
C PHE A 877 2.11 -34.22 6.89
N GLY A 878 1.84 -35.37 6.26
CA GLY A 878 2.30 -35.70 4.90
C GLY A 878 1.92 -34.67 3.85
N THR A 879 0.68 -34.19 3.89
CA THR A 879 0.14 -33.19 2.95
C THR A 879 0.92 -31.86 2.99
N ILE A 880 1.18 -31.32 4.19
CA ILE A 880 1.90 -30.03 4.32
C ILE A 880 3.40 -30.22 4.07
N ARG A 881 3.94 -31.39 4.45
CA ARG A 881 5.31 -31.77 4.09
C ARG A 881 5.49 -31.80 2.57
N LEU A 882 4.61 -32.47 1.82
CA LEU A 882 4.64 -32.51 0.35
C LEU A 882 4.65 -31.11 -0.24
N LEU A 883 3.77 -30.24 0.24
CA LEU A 883 3.65 -28.85 -0.19
C LEU A 883 4.95 -28.06 0.00
N ALA A 884 5.59 -28.20 1.18
CA ALA A 884 6.84 -27.51 1.48
C ALA A 884 8.04 -28.09 0.71
N GLN A 885 8.17 -29.42 0.64
CA GLN A 885 9.28 -30.11 -0.05
C GLN A 885 9.20 -29.96 -1.57
N SER A 886 8.00 -29.95 -2.16
CA SER A 886 7.84 -29.73 -3.60
C SER A 886 8.16 -28.29 -4.01
N GLY A 887 8.27 -27.36 -3.05
CA GLY A 887 8.43 -25.94 -3.33
C GLY A 887 7.17 -25.29 -3.89
N ALA A 888 5.98 -25.83 -3.59
CA ALA A 888 4.71 -25.28 -4.05
C ALA A 888 4.46 -23.89 -3.46
N ARG A 889 4.59 -23.76 -2.13
CA ARG A 889 4.68 -22.48 -1.39
C ARG A 889 5.16 -22.72 0.03
N GLY A 890 5.80 -21.72 0.63
CA GLY A 890 6.33 -21.84 1.99
C GLY A 890 7.58 -22.72 2.04
N SER A 891 8.34 -22.60 3.13
CA SER A 891 9.55 -23.39 3.35
C SER A 891 9.34 -24.46 4.41
N PHE A 892 10.17 -25.50 4.38
CA PHE A 892 10.19 -26.50 5.44
C PHE A 892 10.47 -25.87 6.82
N GLN A 893 11.30 -24.82 6.86
CA GLN A 893 11.54 -24.04 8.08
C GLN A 893 10.27 -23.35 8.60
N GLN A 894 9.42 -22.81 7.73
CA GLN A 894 8.14 -22.23 8.14
C GLN A 894 7.17 -23.32 8.63
N LEU A 895 7.13 -24.47 7.95
CA LEU A 895 6.31 -25.61 8.37
C LEU A 895 6.66 -26.06 9.80
N VAL A 896 7.96 -26.19 10.08
CA VAL A 896 8.52 -26.58 11.38
C VAL A 896 8.09 -25.61 12.49
N GLN A 897 7.90 -24.31 12.22
CA GLN A 897 7.41 -23.34 13.22
C GLN A 897 5.95 -23.57 13.67
N TYR A 898 5.14 -24.33 12.92
CA TYR A 898 3.83 -24.74 13.42
C TYR A 898 3.96 -25.74 14.56
N LEU A 899 4.94 -26.65 14.46
CA LEU A 899 5.13 -27.74 15.40
C LEU A 899 6.13 -27.40 16.52
N ASN A 900 7.02 -26.44 16.31
CA ASN A 900 8.21 -26.25 17.14
C ASN A 900 8.29 -24.87 17.76
N ALA A 901 8.91 -24.84 18.93
CA ALA A 901 9.67 -23.71 19.43
C ALA A 901 10.60 -23.15 18.33
N PRO A 902 10.41 -21.91 17.86
CA PRO A 902 11.22 -21.32 16.80
C PRO A 902 12.67 -21.00 17.23
N GLY A 903 13.06 -21.35 18.46
CA GLY A 903 14.37 -21.08 19.05
C GLY A 903 14.32 -19.82 19.91
N THR A 904 15.29 -18.93 19.76
CA THR A 904 15.40 -17.70 20.55
C THR A 904 15.17 -16.45 19.71
N VAL A 905 14.60 -15.41 20.32
CA VAL A 905 14.43 -14.10 19.67
C VAL A 905 14.95 -12.99 20.58
N LEU A 906 15.35 -11.86 19.98
CA LEU A 906 15.70 -10.66 20.74
C LEU A 906 14.42 -9.89 21.12
N ASP A 907 14.20 -9.71 22.41
CA ASP A 907 13.13 -8.84 22.91
C ASP A 907 13.45 -7.34 22.64
N VAL A 908 12.54 -6.47 23.04
CA VAL A 908 12.70 -5.01 22.88
C VAL A 908 13.82 -4.41 23.75
N ARG A 909 14.29 -5.14 24.77
CA ARG A 909 15.39 -4.77 25.67
C ARG A 909 16.74 -5.31 25.20
N GLY A 910 16.75 -6.15 24.16
CA GLY A 910 17.96 -6.79 23.63
C GLY A 910 18.34 -8.08 24.32
N ASN A 911 17.47 -8.66 25.15
CA ASN A 911 17.69 -9.97 25.76
C ASN A 911 17.30 -11.08 24.80
N LEU A 912 18.04 -12.19 24.82
CA LEU A 912 17.63 -13.43 24.15
C LEU A 912 16.52 -14.10 24.97
N VAL A 913 15.36 -14.30 24.35
CA VAL A 913 14.19 -14.95 24.95
C VAL A 913 13.91 -16.24 24.20
N PRO A 914 13.91 -17.41 24.87
CA PRO A 914 13.50 -18.66 24.25
C PRO A 914 11.99 -18.65 24.01
N ILE A 915 11.59 -19.00 22.78
CA ILE A 915 10.19 -19.21 22.40
C ILE A 915 9.94 -20.71 22.43
N ARG A 916 9.13 -21.16 23.38
CA ARG A 916 8.93 -22.58 23.73
C ARG A 916 7.77 -23.22 22.98
N HIS A 917 6.86 -22.40 22.45
CA HIS A 917 5.65 -22.86 21.79
C HIS A 917 5.66 -22.55 20.29
N GLY A 918 5.20 -23.50 19.48
CA GLY A 918 4.88 -23.29 18.08
C GLY A 918 3.47 -22.70 17.91
N PHE A 919 3.12 -22.39 16.66
CA PHE A 919 1.78 -21.83 16.36
C PHE A 919 0.65 -22.82 16.62
N ARG A 920 0.91 -24.13 16.61
CA ARG A 920 -0.10 -25.15 16.94
C ARG A 920 -0.47 -25.13 18.41
N GLU A 921 0.50 -25.02 19.31
CA GLU A 921 0.30 -24.98 20.77
C GLU A 921 -0.27 -23.64 21.24
N GLY A 922 0.11 -22.55 20.57
CA GLY A 922 -0.20 -21.17 20.96
C GLY A 922 0.84 -20.63 21.94
N MET A 923 1.38 -19.46 21.61
CA MET A 923 2.45 -18.80 22.38
C MET A 923 1.93 -18.14 23.65
N THR A 924 2.81 -17.98 24.65
CA THR A 924 2.50 -17.15 25.82
C THR A 924 2.49 -15.66 25.46
N PRO A 925 1.87 -14.78 26.26
CA PRO A 925 1.91 -13.35 25.99
C PRO A 925 3.33 -12.78 25.85
N GLU A 926 4.27 -13.24 26.69
CA GLU A 926 5.67 -12.83 26.66
C GLU A 926 6.34 -13.22 25.33
N GLU A 927 6.09 -14.43 24.86
CA GLU A 927 6.60 -14.95 23.59
C GLU A 927 6.05 -14.16 22.40
N VAL A 928 4.74 -13.90 22.38
CA VAL A 928 4.10 -13.10 21.33
C VAL A 928 4.68 -11.69 21.31
N PHE A 929 4.82 -11.04 22.48
CA PHE A 929 5.36 -9.68 22.56
C PHE A 929 6.84 -9.60 22.20
N ALA A 930 7.64 -10.61 22.54
CA ALA A 930 9.05 -10.67 22.14
C ALA A 930 9.20 -10.68 20.61
N ARG A 931 8.32 -11.41 19.88
CA ARG A 931 8.34 -11.48 18.41
C ARG A 931 7.95 -10.17 17.71
N VAL A 932 7.25 -9.26 18.39
CA VAL A 932 6.82 -7.96 17.81
C VAL A 932 8.02 -7.08 17.44
N ASN A 933 9.13 -7.19 18.19
CA ASN A 933 10.36 -6.45 17.92
C ASN A 933 10.89 -6.72 16.51
N GLY A 934 10.99 -8.00 16.14
CA GLY A 934 11.42 -8.43 14.81
C GLY A 934 10.44 -8.01 13.71
N ALA A 935 9.14 -8.17 13.95
CA ALA A 935 8.09 -7.80 13.00
C ALA A 935 8.13 -6.31 12.63
N ARG A 936 8.11 -5.42 13.62
CA ARG A 936 8.12 -3.97 13.36
C ARG A 936 9.41 -3.47 12.73
N LYS A 937 10.57 -3.99 13.17
CA LYS A 937 11.87 -3.62 12.58
C LYS A 937 11.98 -4.11 11.14
N GLY A 938 11.57 -5.34 10.85
CA GLY A 938 11.56 -5.90 9.50
C GLY A 938 10.72 -5.07 8.53
N LEU A 939 9.47 -4.74 8.91
CA LEU A 939 8.60 -3.90 8.09
C LEU A 939 9.18 -2.50 7.84
N ALA A 940 9.82 -1.89 8.84
CA ALA A 940 10.47 -0.59 8.69
C ALA A 940 11.71 -0.65 7.78
N GLN A 941 12.49 -1.73 7.88
CA GLN A 941 13.68 -1.94 7.06
C GLN A 941 13.31 -2.07 5.58
N VAL A 942 12.30 -2.88 5.25
CA VAL A 942 11.82 -3.04 3.85
C VAL A 942 11.46 -1.68 3.24
N MET A 943 10.84 -0.78 4.01
CA MET A 943 10.51 0.57 3.53
C MET A 943 11.76 1.44 3.29
N SER A 944 12.74 1.36 4.19
CA SER A 944 14.02 2.07 4.01
C SER A 944 14.76 1.59 2.76
N GLU A 945 14.80 0.28 2.53
CA GLU A 945 15.42 -0.32 1.34
C GLU A 945 14.71 0.12 0.06
N MET A 946 13.38 0.15 0.03
CA MET A 946 12.61 0.66 -1.12
C MET A 946 12.89 2.15 -1.40
N GLU A 947 13.04 2.98 -0.36
CA GLU A 947 13.41 4.39 -0.51
C GLU A 947 14.85 4.61 -0.99
N GLU A 948 15.77 3.71 -0.64
CA GLU A 948 17.16 3.73 -1.11
C GLU A 948 17.26 3.31 -2.57
N MET A 949 16.55 2.23 -2.97
CA MET A 949 16.52 1.76 -4.36
C MET A 949 16.04 2.85 -5.35
N ALA A 950 15.14 3.74 -4.91
CA ALA A 950 14.66 4.85 -5.74
C ALA A 950 15.70 5.97 -5.99
N ARG A 951 16.88 5.93 -5.33
CA ARG A 951 17.88 7.01 -5.38
C ARG A 951 19.00 6.80 -6.40
N ASP A 952 19.24 5.57 -6.86
CA ASP A 952 20.42 5.25 -7.67
C ASP A 952 20.19 5.17 -9.18
N VAL A 953 21.29 5.25 -9.94
CA VAL A 953 21.45 5.34 -11.41
C VAL A 953 21.56 6.77 -11.95
N ALA A 954 22.81 7.22 -12.05
CA ALA A 954 23.18 8.45 -12.75
C ALA A 954 23.25 8.24 -14.28
N SER A 955 22.78 9.20 -15.06
CA SER A 955 22.99 9.20 -16.52
C SER A 955 24.49 9.08 -16.86
N THR A 956 24.84 8.33 -17.89
CA THR A 956 26.24 8.05 -18.26
C THR A 956 26.83 9.02 -19.30
N GLY A 957 26.01 9.88 -19.92
CA GLY A 957 26.45 10.82 -20.96
C GLY A 957 27.26 12.00 -20.44
N TYR A 958 28.05 12.66 -21.31
CA TYR A 958 28.88 13.82 -20.95
C TYR A 958 28.32 15.16 -21.45
N GLY A 959 27.25 15.14 -22.25
CA GLY A 959 26.55 16.34 -22.74
C GLY A 959 25.93 17.18 -21.61
N VAL A 960 25.51 18.40 -21.95
CA VAL A 960 24.91 19.36 -21.01
C VAL A 960 23.70 18.76 -20.28
N LEU A 961 22.78 18.10 -20.99
CA LEU A 961 21.58 17.49 -20.40
C LEU A 961 21.95 16.35 -19.43
N ALA A 962 22.88 15.49 -19.83
CA ALA A 962 23.34 14.39 -18.98
C ALA A 962 24.02 14.91 -17.70
N ARG A 963 24.85 15.96 -17.80
CA ARG A 963 25.43 16.63 -16.62
C ARG A 963 24.38 17.31 -15.75
N ALA A 964 23.38 17.93 -16.35
CA ALA A 964 22.28 18.57 -15.62
C ALA A 964 21.49 17.54 -14.79
N ARG A 965 21.20 16.36 -15.34
CA ARG A 965 20.53 15.26 -14.63
C ARG A 965 21.28 14.73 -13.41
N ARG A 966 22.61 14.75 -13.46
CA ARG A 966 23.47 14.35 -12.33
C ARG A 966 23.64 15.45 -11.28
N SER A 967 23.29 16.69 -11.60
CA SER A 967 23.48 17.83 -10.72
C SER A 967 22.33 17.98 -9.74
N ARG A 968 22.65 18.31 -8.48
CA ARG A 968 21.65 18.79 -7.50
C ARG A 968 21.14 20.20 -7.84
N ARG A 969 21.87 20.93 -8.69
CA ARG A 969 21.58 22.29 -9.15
C ARG A 969 21.70 22.36 -10.68
N PRO A 970 20.73 21.82 -11.43
CA PRO A 970 20.79 21.80 -12.89
C PRO A 970 20.89 23.19 -13.53
N GLY A 971 20.28 24.22 -12.94
CA GLY A 971 20.36 25.60 -13.43
C GLY A 971 21.79 26.14 -13.57
N ILE A 972 22.69 25.77 -12.65
CA ILE A 972 24.11 26.14 -12.74
C ILE A 972 24.76 25.49 -13.97
N VAL A 973 24.41 24.23 -14.29
CA VAL A 973 24.96 23.52 -15.44
C VAL A 973 24.56 24.21 -16.75
N PHE A 974 23.29 24.60 -16.87
CA PHE A 974 22.81 25.32 -18.05
C PHE A 974 23.41 26.73 -18.17
N ALA A 975 23.56 27.44 -17.05
CA ALA A 975 24.21 28.75 -17.05
C ALA A 975 25.69 28.66 -17.46
N ARG A 976 26.40 27.61 -17.02
CA ARG A 976 27.78 27.30 -17.48
C ARG A 976 27.83 27.06 -18.99
N ALA A 977 26.92 26.24 -19.49
CA ALA A 977 26.84 25.91 -20.91
C ALA A 977 26.55 27.17 -21.75
N ALA A 978 25.60 27.99 -21.31
CA ALA A 978 25.23 29.25 -21.96
C ALA A 978 26.38 30.27 -21.99
N ALA A 979 27.14 30.40 -20.88
CA ALA A 979 28.31 31.27 -20.81
C ALA A 979 29.43 30.84 -21.76
N GLY A 980 29.62 29.52 -21.90
CA GLY A 980 30.65 28.93 -22.75
C GLY A 980 30.26 28.76 -24.23
N GLY A 981 29.01 29.04 -24.60
CA GLY A 981 28.48 28.73 -25.93
C GLY A 981 28.50 27.23 -26.24
N GLU A 982 28.35 26.39 -25.22
CA GLU A 982 28.42 24.94 -25.36
C GLU A 982 27.22 24.40 -26.14
N THR A 983 27.48 23.36 -26.93
CA THR A 983 26.45 22.61 -27.65
C THR A 983 26.44 21.17 -27.15
N ASP A 984 25.27 20.68 -26.74
CA ASP A 984 25.05 19.27 -26.45
C ASP A 984 24.88 18.51 -27.78
N PRO A 985 25.73 17.51 -28.07
CA PRO A 985 25.67 16.74 -29.31
C PRO A 985 24.59 15.65 -29.30
N LEU A 986 23.82 15.50 -28.21
CA LEU A 986 22.73 14.51 -28.10
C LEU A 986 23.19 13.10 -28.51
N THR A 987 24.36 12.70 -27.99
CA THR A 987 24.97 11.39 -28.30
C THR A 987 24.45 10.28 -27.38
N ASP A 988 24.03 10.60 -26.16
CA ASP A 988 23.46 9.61 -25.25
C ASP A 988 21.95 9.42 -25.48
N VAL A 989 21.49 8.18 -25.32
CA VAL A 989 20.10 7.79 -25.56
C VAL A 989 19.12 8.60 -24.69
N ASP A 990 19.45 8.85 -23.43
CA ASP A 990 18.55 9.55 -22.51
C ASP A 990 18.30 10.99 -22.95
N SER A 991 19.33 11.71 -23.39
CA SER A 991 19.21 13.08 -23.90
C SER A 991 18.40 13.12 -25.19
N ARG A 992 18.61 12.15 -26.10
CA ARG A 992 17.84 12.04 -27.35
C ARG A 992 16.35 11.81 -27.08
N LEU A 993 16.03 10.82 -26.25
CA LEU A 993 14.65 10.48 -25.89
C LEU A 993 13.95 11.64 -25.18
N PHE A 994 14.66 12.36 -24.31
CA PHE A 994 14.11 13.50 -23.59
C PHE A 994 13.77 14.67 -24.50
N VAL A 995 14.56 14.93 -25.54
CA VAL A 995 14.20 15.96 -26.53
C VAL A 995 13.17 15.46 -27.56
N GLY A 996 12.95 14.14 -27.65
CA GLY A 996 11.95 13.51 -28.54
C GLY A 996 12.56 12.87 -29.80
N LEU A 997 13.89 12.81 -29.89
CA LEU A 997 14.61 12.18 -30.99
C LEU A 997 14.69 10.65 -30.81
N PRO A 998 14.79 9.88 -31.92
CA PRO A 998 15.00 8.44 -31.87
C PRO A 998 16.32 8.08 -31.20
N ALA A 999 16.36 6.96 -30.47
CA ALA A 999 17.62 6.41 -29.98
C ALA A 999 18.54 6.06 -31.17
N LYS A 1000 19.85 6.26 -31.02
CA LYS A 1000 20.85 5.73 -31.96
C LYS A 1000 21.37 4.41 -31.39
N GLY A 1001 21.44 3.40 -32.26
CA GLY A 1001 21.88 2.05 -31.93
C GLY A 1001 23.30 1.97 -31.39
#